data_AF-A0A0G4P2U1-F1
#
_entry.id   AF-A0A0G4P2U1-F1
#
_cell.length_a   1.000
_cell.length_b   1.000
_cell.length_c   1.000
_cell.angle_alpha   90.00
_cell.angle_beta   90.00
_cell.angle_gamma   90.00
#
_symmetry.space_group_name_H-M   'P 1'
#
loop_
_entity.id
_entity.type
_entity.pdbx_description
1 polymer ?
#
loop_
_entity_poly.entity_id
_entity_poly.type
_entity_poly.pdbx_seq_one_letter_code
_entity_poly.pdbx_strand_id
1 'polypeptide(L)'
;MCDHIHLLVAAQLVNFALQCIKKKAMSIKIPSLSKMLNPSRKHDDLSAQLQQPEQKISGWRPSYLRRRVLIIFVITFCAVIAALEALNHVSQVHNGIASSNESRHYLWTYGPTAIFTVIAAFWSRVEFQVKQRAPWKSMAEKPVEARESILLDYVSEIQLASMAKAIRNKHFDVAAGVACSTLLRLLVIFSAALFSLQTAPVRLSSVPIQFSYDFSARDVTFNSPGAQAFDILNRILFENGTYPKGTNADLAFQQFSAPSLAPNSMITAPVDGMMADLGCETASIDIKKWDVTNVAGHSHHSSTRESNGVKLMTPSCTISNVVLNSALGGVSPYVAKFASGQCDDSSGEDGMRIVVTLAEISLGKMAQNTSPLTETDTTTGMILNRSVQLICNPAYSVVKLQAETNTSQSSSPVNLRRSGSERSVLPNLTAWDIAKAVLSDSSSQGSFARPNHHHNLFHATDDPFQNKTYVDVALQLGAQLTGITGDIDRLFGDGVLNYTASSYYRAMTAQLMNKGLKQRNQSTAVGRAFVNQNRIIMTQLSLRVMEVCLILGILLAVSMIFLGPCTATAPWNPTSISSVVAIVAKSNRICQSLGGTGTAPSDALSDSLKERRYYSELTPKGFLIKTEGNDIKSLDDQENHMPAWAPFPGLIARGVVFIAVSLLIAALEIALHVSQKNDGLGNVSSNEHQHYLWTILPSLVMASVGLLFGRMDFNTRSLAPYAQLKRRTGALFKESMTVNYLDSLASTSIIRSIRERHFAVLVTTFAALISSFLVIVASGLYSPIEVPHQMRVNFTQETTFYRGNSADADKNPGMVVTKEILQKNLTFPRWTYDELAFPELSMDMPLSSNETENLYVDIRMPALRAAPACYFQTGSQLQWNLTKVKHDNESIYKLSVLAPSMPCSLADQDMGSTSLTSSPVLLKSQGFFGQSTMLPCGNNFNANPATLYIWGNIQNDSAENISAMTCIEAAEIVDTLTRFQLPGFDITDDHPPVPDESSARSASNIDIPWISWNNFDTTEDIAENSNFDEFFTALVMGTYAIPAENLVNPDSSDMVIKAINHQDRILRAQVFNNYSRSAANGTLGHTHLPGNITMPNRLRLSQDAASTRVLEALLAFTLMLGIVGSILMNTDHVLPKNPFSIAAITSLLADSNILARYETVTGDPNEQSLGDAFFSRCRFFLGFRGDTSDQGDPWQISEDQVCQKYCIYLSERDGETIWGNESMWVRKEFRAKETRVEERMV
;
A
#
# COMPACT_ATOMS: atom_id res chain seq x y z
N MET A 1 -7.02 -26.63 15.77
CA MET A 1 -7.78 -27.64 16.55
C MET A 1 -9.16 -27.12 16.97
N CYS A 2 -9.29 -25.88 17.48
CA CYS A 2 -10.60 -25.25 17.71
C CYS A 2 -11.44 -25.04 16.44
N ASP A 3 -10.85 -24.58 15.32
CA ASP A 3 -11.60 -24.41 14.06
C ASP A 3 -12.14 -25.74 13.51
N HIS A 4 -11.40 -26.83 13.71
CA HIS A 4 -11.82 -28.17 13.31
C HIS A 4 -13.00 -28.68 14.16
N ILE A 5 -13.05 -28.31 15.44
CA ILE A 5 -14.15 -28.62 16.36
C ILE A 5 -15.39 -27.80 15.99
N HIS A 6 -15.25 -26.53 15.61
CA HIS A 6 -16.38 -25.70 15.19
C HIS A 6 -16.96 -26.11 13.83
N LEU A 7 -16.12 -26.51 12.87
CA LEU A 7 -16.58 -27.10 11.61
C LEU A 7 -17.28 -28.45 11.86
N LEU A 8 -16.80 -29.24 12.83
CA LEU A 8 -17.46 -30.47 13.25
C LEU A 8 -18.81 -30.19 13.91
N VAL A 9 -18.91 -29.16 14.75
CA VAL A 9 -20.15 -28.77 15.43
C VAL A 9 -21.15 -28.18 14.43
N ALA A 10 -20.71 -27.37 13.47
CA ALA A 10 -21.55 -26.84 12.39
C ALA A 10 -22.01 -27.97 11.45
N ALA A 11 -21.11 -28.88 11.06
CA ALA A 11 -21.46 -30.07 10.28
C ALA A 11 -22.40 -30.99 11.06
N GLN A 12 -22.21 -31.17 12.37
CA GLN A 12 -23.11 -31.95 13.24
C GLN A 12 -24.46 -31.27 13.42
N LEU A 13 -24.52 -29.94 13.53
CA LEU A 13 -25.77 -29.17 13.60
C LEU A 13 -26.53 -29.19 12.28
N VAL A 14 -25.83 -29.08 11.15
CA VAL A 14 -26.41 -29.24 9.80
C VAL A 14 -26.87 -30.68 9.60
N ASN A 15 -26.10 -31.69 10.02
CA ASN A 15 -26.48 -33.10 9.90
C ASN A 15 -27.62 -33.45 10.87
N PHE A 16 -27.68 -32.83 12.04
CA PHE A 16 -28.81 -32.93 12.98
C PHE A 16 -30.06 -32.24 12.43
N ALA A 17 -29.93 -31.06 11.82
CA ALA A 17 -31.01 -30.39 11.13
C ALA A 17 -31.51 -31.20 9.92
N LEU A 18 -30.59 -31.75 9.10
CA LEU A 18 -30.90 -32.65 7.99
C LEU A 18 -31.51 -33.97 8.46
N GLN A 19 -31.06 -34.55 9.58
CA GLN A 19 -31.67 -35.74 10.18
C GLN A 19 -33.07 -35.45 10.73
N CYS A 20 -33.28 -34.29 11.37
CA CYS A 20 -34.61 -33.83 11.80
C CYS A 20 -35.53 -33.55 10.60
N ILE A 21 -34.98 -33.06 9.48
CA ILE A 21 -35.71 -32.89 8.22
C ILE A 21 -36.01 -34.26 7.58
N LYS A 22 -35.06 -35.20 7.54
CA LYS A 22 -35.24 -36.57 7.00
C LYS A 22 -36.27 -37.37 7.80
N LYS A 23 -36.23 -37.32 9.14
CA LYS A 23 -37.20 -37.99 10.02
C LYS A 23 -38.64 -37.48 9.85
N LYS A 24 -38.83 -36.26 9.31
CA LYS A 24 -40.16 -35.65 9.14
C LYS A 24 -40.60 -35.52 7.68
N ALA A 25 -39.67 -35.55 6.71
CA ALA A 25 -39.96 -35.68 5.28
C ALA A 25 -40.59 -37.05 4.95
N MET A 26 -40.28 -38.09 5.71
CA MET A 26 -40.88 -39.43 5.56
C MET A 26 -42.38 -39.49 5.95
N SER A 27 -42.98 -38.39 6.45
CA SER A 27 -44.39 -38.30 6.85
C SER A 27 -45.20 -37.27 6.02
N ILE A 28 -44.63 -36.75 4.93
CA ILE A 28 -45.30 -35.78 4.05
C ILE A 28 -45.68 -36.48 2.73
N LYS A 29 -46.94 -36.94 2.62
CA LYS A 29 -47.54 -37.26 1.30
C LYS A 29 -47.68 -35.97 0.51
N ILE A 30 -46.89 -35.83 -0.55
CA ILE A 30 -47.01 -34.78 -1.58
C ILE A 30 -48.08 -35.26 -2.58
N PRO A 31 -49.20 -34.54 -2.80
CA PRO A 31 -50.06 -34.82 -3.95
C PRO A 31 -49.33 -34.37 -5.22
N SER A 32 -49.29 -35.26 -6.22
CA SER A 32 -48.58 -35.07 -7.48
C SER A 32 -49.09 -33.89 -8.30
N LEU A 33 -48.14 -33.20 -8.91
CA LEU A 33 -48.25 -32.02 -9.75
C LEU A 33 -48.72 -32.37 -11.19
N SER A 34 -49.90 -32.98 -11.36
CA SER A 34 -50.41 -33.42 -12.68
C SER A 34 -51.81 -32.95 -13.05
N LYS A 35 -52.39 -31.93 -12.38
CA LYS A 35 -53.75 -31.42 -12.67
C LYS A 35 -53.84 -29.91 -12.97
N MET A 36 -52.89 -29.35 -13.72
CA MET A 36 -52.96 -27.93 -14.15
C MET A 36 -52.81 -27.72 -15.67
N LEU A 37 -53.27 -28.66 -16.50
CA LEU A 37 -53.41 -28.45 -17.95
C LEU A 37 -54.58 -29.28 -18.49
N ASN A 38 -55.81 -28.73 -18.47
CA ASN A 38 -56.79 -28.92 -19.55
C ASN A 38 -58.04 -28.03 -19.35
N PRO A 39 -58.42 -27.18 -20.32
CA PRO A 39 -59.73 -26.52 -20.35
C PRO A 39 -60.61 -27.14 -21.44
N SER A 40 -61.59 -27.98 -21.08
CA SER A 40 -62.85 -28.20 -21.83
C SER A 40 -63.62 -29.41 -21.33
N ARG A 41 -64.79 -29.20 -20.71
CA ARG A 41 -66.12 -29.60 -21.24
C ARG A 41 -67.21 -29.37 -20.19
N LYS A 42 -68.33 -28.89 -20.72
CA LYS A 42 -69.63 -28.56 -20.13
C LYS A 42 -70.53 -29.82 -20.09
N HIS A 43 -71.54 -29.82 -19.22
CA HIS A 43 -72.74 -30.70 -19.17
C HIS A 43 -72.48 -32.17 -18.80
N ASP A 44 -73.16 -32.88 -17.91
CA ASP A 44 -74.43 -32.76 -17.14
C ASP A 44 -74.14 -33.34 -15.72
N ASP A 45 -74.86 -33.05 -14.62
CA ASP A 45 -76.17 -33.60 -14.32
C ASP A 45 -76.77 -32.95 -13.06
N LEU A 46 -78.08 -32.76 -13.10
CA LEU A 46 -78.93 -32.11 -12.11
C LEU A 46 -79.69 -33.18 -11.32
N SER A 47 -79.28 -33.50 -10.08
CA SER A 47 -80.19 -33.87 -8.95
C SER A 47 -79.43 -34.55 -7.80
N ALA A 48 -79.26 -33.86 -6.66
CA ALA A 48 -79.28 -34.45 -5.31
C ALA A 48 -79.16 -33.35 -4.23
N GLN A 49 -80.33 -32.91 -3.77
CA GLN A 49 -80.69 -32.47 -2.40
C GLN A 49 -79.74 -31.58 -1.56
N LEU A 50 -80.26 -30.38 -1.28
CA LEU A 50 -80.41 -29.76 0.06
C LEU A 50 -79.61 -30.39 1.21
N GLN A 51 -78.41 -29.87 1.43
CA GLN A 51 -77.83 -29.70 2.77
C GLN A 51 -76.96 -28.44 2.73
N GLN A 52 -77.34 -27.43 3.51
CA GLN A 52 -76.50 -26.24 3.73
C GLN A 52 -75.11 -26.72 4.19
N PRO A 53 -74.01 -26.30 3.55
CA PRO A 53 -72.69 -26.61 4.07
C PRO A 53 -72.48 -25.78 5.34
N GLU A 54 -72.29 -26.44 6.49
CA GLU A 54 -71.70 -25.81 7.67
C GLU A 54 -70.38 -25.14 7.24
N GLN A 55 -70.36 -23.81 7.19
CA GLN A 55 -69.16 -23.04 6.91
C GLN A 55 -68.17 -23.22 8.07
N LYS A 56 -67.22 -24.13 7.88
CA LYS A 56 -66.09 -24.36 8.78
C LYS A 56 -65.19 -23.12 8.80
N ILE A 57 -65.34 -22.28 9.83
CA ILE A 57 -64.49 -21.10 10.05
C ILE A 57 -63.03 -21.56 10.18
N SER A 58 -62.20 -21.29 9.16
CA SER A 58 -60.77 -21.59 9.22
C SER A 58 -60.06 -20.56 10.09
N GLY A 59 -59.66 -20.94 11.31
CA GLY A 59 -59.03 -19.98 12.24
C GLY A 59 -57.71 -19.38 11.73
N TRP A 60 -57.42 -18.17 12.18
CA TRP A 60 -56.25 -17.38 11.82
C TRP A 60 -54.94 -18.04 12.27
N ARG A 61 -54.03 -18.24 11.30
CA ARG A 61 -52.64 -18.67 11.52
C ARG A 61 -51.69 -17.67 10.89
N PRO A 62 -50.91 -16.92 11.69
CA PRO A 62 -49.98 -15.91 11.17
C PRO A 62 -49.00 -16.50 10.16
N SER A 63 -48.80 -15.82 9.04
CA SER A 63 -48.06 -16.34 7.89
C SER A 63 -46.56 -16.53 8.16
N TYR A 64 -45.93 -15.62 8.90
CA TYR A 64 -44.49 -15.64 9.20
C TYR A 64 -44.14 -16.57 10.37
N LEU A 65 -45.11 -16.91 11.22
CA LEU A 65 -44.97 -17.94 12.26
C LEU A 65 -45.20 -19.36 11.74
N ARG A 66 -45.51 -19.54 10.45
CA ARG A 66 -45.62 -20.88 9.87
C ARG A 66 -44.24 -21.53 9.84
N ARG A 67 -44.20 -22.81 10.21
CA ARG A 67 -42.96 -23.61 10.26
C ARG A 67 -42.14 -23.55 8.97
N ARG A 68 -42.78 -23.46 7.80
CA ARG A 68 -42.09 -23.32 6.50
C ARG A 68 -41.25 -22.03 6.42
N VAL A 69 -41.78 -20.91 6.91
CA VAL A 69 -41.11 -19.60 6.85
C VAL A 69 -39.96 -19.56 7.86
N LEU A 70 -40.16 -20.05 9.08
CA LEU A 70 -39.08 -20.16 10.07
C LEU A 70 -37.94 -21.10 9.61
N ILE A 71 -38.26 -22.20 8.91
CA ILE A 71 -37.25 -23.06 8.30
C ILE A 71 -36.44 -22.33 7.23
N ILE A 72 -37.07 -21.46 6.42
CA ILE A 72 -36.36 -20.63 5.42
C ILE A 72 -35.34 -19.71 6.12
N PHE A 73 -35.71 -19.07 7.25
CA PHE A 73 -34.75 -18.27 8.02
C PHE A 73 -33.59 -19.09 8.56
N VAL A 74 -33.86 -20.29 9.10
CA VAL A 74 -32.79 -21.20 9.58
C VAL A 74 -31.83 -21.57 8.44
N ILE A 75 -32.36 -21.96 7.27
CA ILE A 75 -31.54 -22.28 6.09
C ILE A 75 -30.72 -21.06 5.66
N THR A 76 -31.32 -19.87 5.68
CA THR A 76 -30.65 -18.62 5.31
C THR A 76 -29.49 -18.31 6.28
N PHE A 77 -29.70 -18.42 7.60
CA PHE A 77 -28.64 -18.22 8.58
C PHE A 77 -27.50 -19.24 8.43
N CYS A 78 -27.80 -20.51 8.19
CA CYS A 78 -26.77 -21.53 7.92
C CYS A 78 -25.97 -21.21 6.64
N ALA A 79 -26.64 -20.77 5.57
CA ALA A 79 -25.99 -20.39 4.33
C ALA A 79 -25.05 -19.19 4.50
N VAL A 80 -25.45 -18.19 5.30
CA VAL A 80 -24.59 -17.03 5.60
C VAL A 80 -23.36 -17.43 6.42
N ILE A 81 -23.50 -18.30 7.43
CA ILE A 81 -22.35 -18.81 8.20
C ILE A 81 -21.36 -19.52 7.26
N ALA A 82 -21.84 -20.40 6.39
CA ALA A 82 -20.99 -21.10 5.44
C ALA A 82 -20.27 -20.14 4.48
N ALA A 83 -20.94 -19.07 4.03
CA ALA A 83 -20.33 -18.05 3.17
C ALA A 83 -19.25 -17.23 3.92
N LEU A 84 -19.49 -16.87 5.18
CA LEU A 84 -18.53 -16.15 6.01
C LEU A 84 -17.27 -16.98 6.26
N GLU A 85 -17.39 -18.27 6.57
CA GLU A 85 -16.24 -19.15 6.78
C GLU A 85 -15.48 -19.46 5.48
N ALA A 86 -16.20 -19.60 4.35
CA ALA A 86 -15.56 -19.73 3.05
C ALA A 86 -14.73 -18.48 2.71
N LEU A 87 -15.26 -17.28 2.95
CA LEU A 87 -14.53 -16.02 2.77
C LEU A 87 -13.34 -15.90 3.72
N ASN A 88 -13.50 -16.30 4.98
CA ASN A 88 -12.43 -16.31 5.98
C ASN A 88 -11.28 -17.23 5.56
N HIS A 89 -11.59 -18.46 5.12
CA HIS A 89 -10.60 -19.39 4.60
C HIS A 89 -9.86 -18.82 3.38
N VAL A 90 -10.59 -18.23 2.43
CA VAL A 90 -9.97 -17.58 1.26
C VAL A 90 -9.07 -16.42 1.70
N SER A 91 -9.52 -15.59 2.65
CA SER A 91 -8.75 -14.47 3.20
C SER A 91 -7.47 -14.94 3.89
N GLN A 92 -7.49 -16.05 4.63
CA GLN A 92 -6.31 -16.60 5.30
C GLN A 92 -5.31 -17.23 4.32
N VAL A 93 -5.80 -17.96 3.32
CA VAL A 93 -4.92 -18.64 2.34
C VAL A 93 -4.26 -17.67 1.37
N HIS A 94 -4.95 -16.58 1.01
CA HIS A 94 -4.48 -15.63 0.00
C HIS A 94 -4.00 -14.29 0.58
N ASN A 95 -3.83 -14.17 1.92
CA ASN A 95 -3.47 -12.93 2.61
C ASN A 95 -4.40 -11.76 2.20
N GLY A 96 -5.71 -11.99 2.22
CA GLY A 96 -6.76 -11.07 1.80
C GLY A 96 -7.56 -11.58 0.59
N ILE A 97 -8.76 -11.02 0.41
CA ILE A 97 -9.78 -11.51 -0.53
C ILE A 97 -9.61 -10.89 -1.93
N ALA A 98 -9.26 -9.61 -1.99
CA ALA A 98 -9.12 -8.86 -3.24
C ALA A 98 -8.11 -7.72 -3.08
N SER A 99 -7.47 -7.34 -4.19
CA SER A 99 -6.70 -6.09 -4.28
C SER A 99 -7.64 -4.89 -4.26
N SER A 100 -7.25 -3.82 -3.57
CA SER A 100 -8.04 -2.59 -3.49
C SER A 100 -8.01 -1.83 -4.82
N ASN A 101 -8.92 -2.15 -5.72
CA ASN A 101 -9.31 -1.21 -6.77
C ASN A 101 -10.40 -0.30 -6.19
N GLU A 102 -10.26 1.02 -6.30
CA GLU A 102 -11.18 2.02 -5.70
C GLU A 102 -12.66 1.71 -6.01
N SER A 103 -12.95 1.24 -7.22
CA SER A 103 -14.32 0.89 -7.64
C SER A 103 -14.92 -0.35 -6.96
N ARG A 104 -14.08 -1.29 -6.50
CA ARG A 104 -14.54 -2.54 -5.85
C ARG A 104 -14.64 -2.41 -4.34
N HIS A 105 -14.05 -1.38 -3.74
CA HIS A 105 -14.07 -1.16 -2.29
C HIS A 105 -15.51 -1.02 -1.75
N TYR A 106 -16.34 -0.21 -2.41
CA TYR A 106 -17.75 0.00 -2.01
C TYR A 106 -18.61 -1.27 -2.02
N LEU A 107 -18.34 -2.21 -2.93
CA LEU A 107 -19.09 -3.46 -2.99
C LEU A 107 -18.86 -4.32 -1.74
N TRP A 108 -17.60 -4.37 -1.26
CA TRP A 108 -17.23 -5.14 -0.09
C TRP A 108 -17.67 -4.47 1.22
N THR A 109 -17.63 -3.13 1.30
CA THR A 109 -18.07 -2.41 2.51
C THR A 109 -19.59 -2.32 2.66
N TYR A 110 -20.35 -2.16 1.58
CA TYR A 110 -21.81 -2.02 1.64
C TYR A 110 -22.56 -3.36 1.55
N GLY A 111 -21.99 -4.36 0.86
CA GLY A 111 -22.65 -5.63 0.54
C GLY A 111 -23.19 -6.40 1.76
N PRO A 112 -22.35 -6.76 2.76
CA PRO A 112 -22.80 -7.49 3.94
C PRO A 112 -23.89 -6.75 4.71
N THR A 113 -23.70 -5.46 4.97
CA THR A 113 -24.64 -4.63 5.73
C THR A 113 -26.01 -4.55 5.04
N ALA A 114 -26.05 -4.45 3.71
CA ALA A 114 -27.29 -4.49 2.96
C ALA A 114 -28.03 -5.83 3.11
N ILE A 115 -27.33 -6.96 2.99
CA ILE A 115 -27.92 -8.31 3.13
C ILE A 115 -28.55 -8.49 4.51
N PHE A 116 -27.83 -8.14 5.59
CA PHE A 116 -28.34 -8.28 6.95
C PHE A 116 -29.51 -7.33 7.23
N THR A 117 -29.50 -6.13 6.66
CA THR A 117 -30.61 -5.17 6.78
C THR A 117 -31.89 -5.71 6.15
N VAL A 118 -31.80 -6.36 4.98
CA VAL A 118 -32.94 -7.02 4.32
C VAL A 118 -33.48 -8.17 5.17
N ILE A 119 -32.60 -9.03 5.69
CA ILE A 119 -32.99 -10.15 6.56
C ILE A 119 -33.70 -9.64 7.82
N ALA A 120 -33.16 -8.60 8.46
CA ALA A 120 -33.76 -7.95 9.62
C ALA A 120 -35.16 -7.37 9.31
N ALA A 121 -35.33 -6.77 8.13
CA ALA A 121 -36.62 -6.24 7.69
C ALA A 121 -37.68 -7.35 7.57
N PHE A 122 -37.34 -8.52 7.02
CA PHE A 122 -38.28 -9.65 6.97
C PHE A 122 -38.54 -10.26 8.36
N TRP A 123 -37.52 -10.35 9.22
CA TRP A 123 -37.68 -10.86 10.59
C TRP A 123 -38.55 -9.96 11.48
N SER A 124 -38.57 -8.64 11.23
CA SER A 124 -39.43 -7.71 11.96
C SER A 124 -40.92 -8.11 11.94
N ARG A 125 -41.37 -8.81 10.88
CA ARG A 125 -42.71 -9.37 10.79
C ARG A 125 -42.93 -10.59 11.68
N VAL A 126 -41.91 -11.43 11.85
CA VAL A 126 -41.93 -12.54 12.81
C VAL A 126 -42.10 -11.99 14.22
N GLU A 127 -41.32 -10.96 14.57
CA GLU A 127 -41.42 -10.27 15.87
C GLU A 127 -42.81 -9.68 16.09
N PHE A 128 -43.35 -8.95 15.11
CA PHE A 128 -44.69 -8.36 15.22
C PHE A 128 -45.78 -9.43 15.40
N GLN A 129 -45.79 -10.47 14.57
CA GLN A 129 -46.81 -11.51 14.62
C GLN A 129 -46.75 -12.35 15.91
N VAL A 130 -45.55 -12.59 16.47
CA VAL A 130 -45.45 -13.33 17.75
C VAL A 130 -45.96 -12.50 18.92
N LYS A 131 -45.63 -11.20 18.95
CA LYS A 131 -46.13 -10.26 19.96
C LYS A 131 -47.65 -10.14 19.92
N GLN A 132 -48.22 -10.03 18.71
CA GLN A 132 -49.66 -9.91 18.53
C GLN A 132 -50.41 -11.19 18.89
N ARG A 133 -49.86 -12.37 18.61
CA ARG A 133 -50.51 -13.67 18.88
C ARG A 133 -50.53 -14.02 20.38
N ALA A 134 -49.56 -13.56 21.16
CA ALA A 134 -49.35 -13.94 22.55
C ALA A 134 -50.61 -13.88 23.45
N PRO A 135 -51.36 -12.77 23.53
CA PRO A 135 -52.56 -12.70 24.39
C PRO A 135 -53.65 -13.71 24.00
N TRP A 136 -53.82 -13.94 22.69
CA TRP A 136 -54.80 -14.89 22.16
C TRP A 136 -54.41 -16.34 22.45
N LYS A 137 -53.11 -16.66 22.40
CA LYS A 137 -52.59 -17.98 22.78
C LYS A 137 -52.83 -18.26 24.26
N SER A 138 -52.52 -17.29 25.12
CA SER A 138 -52.69 -17.37 26.58
C SER A 138 -54.14 -17.72 26.95
N MET A 139 -55.12 -17.02 26.37
CA MET A 139 -56.55 -17.26 26.61
C MET A 139 -57.09 -18.57 26.02
N ALA A 140 -56.45 -19.11 24.97
CA ALA A 140 -56.88 -20.36 24.34
C ALA A 140 -56.39 -21.60 25.09
N GLU A 141 -55.29 -21.49 25.85
CA GLU A 141 -54.68 -22.63 26.56
C GLU A 141 -55.31 -22.88 27.93
N LYS A 142 -55.59 -21.82 28.71
CA LYS A 142 -56.16 -21.93 30.07
C LYS A 142 -56.83 -20.61 30.50
N PRO A 143 -57.68 -20.61 31.55
CA PRO A 143 -58.16 -19.37 32.18
C PRO A 143 -57.01 -18.59 32.83
N VAL A 144 -56.82 -17.34 32.43
CA VAL A 144 -55.70 -16.47 32.89
C VAL A 144 -56.21 -15.12 33.38
N GLU A 145 -55.48 -14.49 34.31
CA GLU A 145 -55.78 -13.14 34.81
C GLU A 145 -55.73 -12.09 33.70
N ALA A 146 -56.42 -10.96 33.89
CA ALA A 146 -56.49 -9.89 32.90
C ALA A 146 -55.11 -9.38 32.44
N ARG A 147 -54.14 -9.26 33.37
CA ARG A 147 -52.77 -8.77 33.11
C ARG A 147 -51.95 -9.67 32.19
N GLU A 148 -52.27 -10.96 32.13
CA GLU A 148 -51.61 -11.97 31.29
C GLU A 148 -52.46 -12.39 30.07
N SER A 149 -53.64 -11.78 29.90
CA SER A 149 -54.59 -12.06 28.82
C SER A 149 -55.01 -10.77 28.08
N ILE A 150 -56.14 -10.19 28.42
CA ILE A 150 -56.79 -9.09 27.68
C ILE A 150 -56.10 -7.72 27.84
N LEU A 151 -55.35 -7.50 28.93
CA LEU A 151 -54.56 -6.27 29.16
C LEU A 151 -53.10 -6.41 28.68
N LEU A 152 -52.71 -7.59 28.20
CA LEU A 152 -51.34 -7.87 27.83
C LEU A 152 -50.96 -7.14 26.54
N ASP A 153 -49.94 -6.29 26.62
CA ASP A 153 -49.35 -5.58 25.49
C ASP A 153 -47.84 -5.83 25.43
N TYR A 154 -47.38 -6.36 24.31
CA TYR A 154 -45.96 -6.49 23.92
C TYR A 154 -45.60 -5.66 22.69
N VAL A 155 -46.60 -5.15 21.98
CA VAL A 155 -46.47 -4.55 20.66
C VAL A 155 -46.05 -3.08 20.78
N SER A 156 -46.56 -2.38 21.78
CA SER A 156 -46.17 -0.99 22.03
C SER A 156 -44.84 -0.85 22.77
N GLU A 157 -44.40 -1.84 23.53
CA GLU A 157 -43.23 -1.71 24.40
C GLU A 157 -41.90 -1.68 23.62
N ILE A 158 -40.89 -1.01 24.19
CA ILE A 158 -39.52 -1.03 23.67
C ILE A 158 -39.01 -2.47 23.70
N GLN A 159 -38.23 -2.89 22.70
CA GLN A 159 -37.82 -4.28 22.50
C GLN A 159 -37.26 -4.96 23.75
N LEU A 160 -36.28 -4.36 24.43
CA LEU A 160 -35.67 -4.96 25.63
C LEU A 160 -36.67 -5.12 26.80
N ALA A 161 -37.56 -4.14 26.99
CA ALA A 161 -38.62 -4.23 28.00
C ALA A 161 -39.61 -5.36 27.65
N SER A 162 -40.02 -5.44 26.38
CA SER A 162 -40.94 -6.50 25.92
C SER A 162 -40.34 -7.90 26.09
N MET A 163 -39.02 -8.05 25.91
CA MET A 163 -38.30 -9.30 26.14
C MET A 163 -38.29 -9.68 27.63
N ALA A 164 -37.93 -8.74 28.51
CA ALA A 164 -37.93 -8.98 29.95
C ALA A 164 -39.33 -9.35 30.48
N LYS A 165 -40.37 -8.64 30.01
CA LYS A 165 -41.77 -8.92 30.33
C LYS A 165 -42.24 -10.26 29.78
N ALA A 166 -41.81 -10.65 28.59
CA ALA A 166 -42.13 -11.96 28.00
C ALA A 166 -41.51 -13.12 28.79
N ILE A 167 -40.25 -12.99 29.23
CA ILE A 167 -39.58 -13.98 30.07
C ILE A 167 -40.30 -14.11 31.42
N ARG A 168 -40.66 -12.98 32.06
CA ARG A 168 -41.39 -12.97 33.34
C ARG A 168 -42.74 -13.68 33.24
N ASN A 169 -43.46 -13.45 32.14
CA ASN A 169 -44.78 -14.05 31.89
C ASN A 169 -44.69 -15.45 31.25
N LYS A 170 -43.49 -16.06 31.16
CA LYS A 170 -43.24 -17.40 30.57
C LYS A 170 -43.64 -17.53 29.09
N HIS A 171 -43.71 -16.43 28.35
CA HIS A 171 -43.94 -16.40 26.91
C HIS A 171 -42.62 -16.48 26.12
N PHE A 172 -41.99 -17.67 26.15
CA PHE A 172 -40.66 -17.89 25.57
C PHE A 172 -40.59 -17.71 24.04
N ASP A 173 -41.70 -17.93 23.32
CA ASP A 173 -41.79 -17.68 21.88
C ASP A 173 -41.68 -16.19 21.54
N VAL A 174 -42.32 -15.31 22.33
CA VAL A 174 -42.20 -13.85 22.20
C VAL A 174 -40.77 -13.41 22.54
N ALA A 175 -40.21 -13.91 23.64
CA ALA A 175 -38.85 -13.61 24.04
C ALA A 175 -37.84 -14.00 22.94
N ALA A 176 -38.00 -15.17 22.33
CA ALA A 176 -37.12 -15.64 21.25
C ALA A 176 -37.23 -14.78 19.98
N GLY A 177 -38.44 -14.38 19.58
CA GLY A 177 -38.64 -13.51 18.42
C GLY A 177 -37.99 -12.14 18.58
N VAL A 178 -38.13 -11.54 19.77
CA VAL A 178 -37.52 -10.24 20.12
C VAL A 178 -36.00 -10.36 20.24
N ALA A 179 -35.49 -11.38 20.92
CA ALA A 179 -34.05 -11.62 21.05
C ALA A 179 -33.39 -11.78 19.68
N CYS A 180 -34.00 -12.54 18.76
CA CYS A 180 -33.49 -12.68 17.40
C CYS A 180 -33.51 -11.33 16.63
N SER A 181 -34.54 -10.48 16.81
CA SER A 181 -34.51 -9.14 16.22
C SER A 181 -33.39 -8.26 16.78
N THR A 182 -33.08 -8.36 18.07
CA THR A 182 -31.97 -7.61 18.66
C THR A 182 -30.61 -8.10 18.15
N LEU A 183 -30.43 -9.42 17.99
CA LEU A 183 -29.24 -10.01 17.41
C LEU A 183 -29.04 -9.60 15.95
N LEU A 184 -30.11 -9.57 15.14
CA LEU A 184 -30.04 -9.10 13.74
C LEU A 184 -29.65 -7.62 13.63
N ARG A 185 -30.05 -6.78 14.60
CA ARG A 185 -29.61 -5.38 14.65
C ARG A 185 -28.14 -5.26 15.01
N LEU A 186 -27.65 -6.06 15.96
CA LEU A 186 -26.23 -6.14 16.27
C LEU A 186 -25.41 -6.63 15.07
N LEU A 187 -25.92 -7.65 14.34
CA LEU A 187 -25.31 -8.15 13.11
C LEU A 187 -25.11 -7.06 12.05
N VAL A 188 -26.13 -6.20 11.83
CA VAL A 188 -26.02 -5.08 10.89
C VAL A 188 -24.90 -4.12 11.32
N ILE A 189 -24.76 -3.80 12.60
CA ILE A 189 -23.70 -2.91 13.12
C ILE A 189 -22.31 -3.53 12.93
N PHE A 190 -22.11 -4.77 13.36
CA PHE A 190 -20.80 -5.44 13.26
C PHE A 190 -20.41 -5.76 11.81
N SER A 191 -21.38 -5.93 10.91
CA SER A 191 -21.10 -6.14 9.48
C SER A 191 -20.37 -4.97 8.82
N ALA A 192 -20.54 -3.75 9.33
CA ALA A 192 -19.83 -2.57 8.85
C ALA A 192 -18.32 -2.62 9.14
N ALA A 193 -17.92 -3.36 10.18
CA ALA A 193 -16.54 -3.56 10.58
C ALA A 193 -15.99 -4.92 10.15
N LEU A 194 -16.65 -5.65 9.24
CA LEU A 194 -16.27 -7.01 8.83
C LEU A 194 -14.99 -7.02 7.98
N PHE A 195 -14.77 -5.96 7.19
CA PHE A 195 -13.65 -5.87 6.27
C PHE A 195 -12.76 -4.68 6.62
N SER A 196 -11.45 -4.93 6.67
CA SER A 196 -10.44 -3.91 6.90
C SER A 196 -9.44 -3.88 5.75
N LEU A 197 -8.95 -2.69 5.40
CA LEU A 197 -7.89 -2.54 4.43
C LEU A 197 -6.55 -2.65 5.18
N GLN A 198 -5.74 -3.64 4.83
CA GLN A 198 -4.42 -3.84 5.43
C GLN A 198 -3.39 -4.12 4.35
N THR A 199 -2.17 -3.62 4.55
CA THR A 199 -1.03 -3.93 3.69
C THR A 199 -0.53 -5.34 4.02
N ALA A 200 -0.63 -6.24 3.05
CA ALA A 200 -0.20 -7.62 3.22
C ALA A 200 0.84 -8.02 2.16
N PRO A 201 1.88 -8.80 2.54
CA PRO A 201 2.83 -9.36 1.58
C PRO A 201 2.14 -10.46 0.76
N VAL A 202 2.10 -10.26 -0.55
CA VAL A 202 1.52 -11.19 -1.51
C VAL A 202 2.64 -11.90 -2.25
N ARG A 203 2.59 -13.23 -2.25
CA ARG A 203 3.52 -14.06 -3.01
C ARG A 203 3.03 -14.22 -4.45
N LEU A 204 3.74 -13.60 -5.39
CA LEU A 204 3.58 -13.81 -6.83
C LEU A 204 4.52 -14.94 -7.26
N SER A 205 3.97 -16.02 -7.79
CA SER A 205 4.73 -17.22 -8.18
C SER A 205 5.20 -17.22 -9.64
N SER A 206 4.62 -16.36 -10.49
CA SER A 206 4.91 -16.28 -11.92
C SER A 206 5.13 -14.83 -12.35
N VAL A 207 6.33 -14.32 -12.11
CA VAL A 207 6.73 -12.97 -12.54
C VAL A 207 7.67 -13.08 -13.74
N PRO A 208 7.41 -12.34 -14.84
CA PRO A 208 8.36 -12.27 -15.95
C PRO A 208 9.61 -11.49 -15.52
N ILE A 209 10.74 -12.18 -15.51
CA ILE A 209 12.06 -11.60 -15.26
C ILE A 209 12.75 -11.39 -16.61
N GLN A 210 13.25 -10.19 -16.85
CA GLN A 210 14.01 -9.84 -18.04
C GLN A 210 15.49 -9.79 -17.71
N PHE A 211 16.31 -10.54 -18.47
CA PHE A 211 17.76 -10.47 -18.38
C PHE A 211 18.30 -9.42 -19.34
N SER A 212 19.36 -8.73 -18.93
CA SER A 212 20.03 -7.72 -19.77
C SER A 212 21.02 -8.35 -20.76
N TYR A 213 21.61 -9.49 -20.39
CA TYR A 213 22.62 -10.20 -21.15
C TYR A 213 22.67 -11.68 -20.73
N ASP A 214 23.20 -12.51 -21.62
CA ASP A 214 23.60 -13.89 -21.36
C ASP A 214 25.13 -14.02 -21.42
N PHE A 215 25.69 -15.03 -20.75
CA PHE A 215 27.12 -15.35 -20.87
C PHE A 215 27.38 -16.15 -22.14
N SER A 216 28.31 -15.67 -22.98
CA SER A 216 28.65 -16.28 -24.26
C SER A 216 30.12 -16.14 -24.58
N ALA A 217 30.68 -17.17 -25.21
CA ALA A 217 32.07 -17.21 -25.65
C ALA A 217 32.22 -16.98 -27.18
N ARG A 218 31.24 -16.32 -27.81
CA ARG A 218 31.33 -15.93 -29.23
C ARG A 218 32.01 -14.56 -29.29
N ASP A 219 33.18 -14.50 -29.91
CA ASP A 219 34.00 -13.27 -30.10
C ASP A 219 34.65 -12.71 -28.81
N VAL A 220 35.35 -13.57 -28.05
CA VAL A 220 36.00 -13.19 -26.79
C VAL A 220 37.35 -12.51 -27.03
N THR A 221 37.46 -11.23 -26.69
CA THR A 221 38.75 -10.52 -26.60
C THR A 221 38.91 -9.91 -25.21
N PHE A 222 39.72 -10.54 -24.35
CA PHE A 222 39.94 -10.06 -22.98
C PHE A 222 40.98 -8.92 -22.87
N ASN A 223 41.64 -8.52 -23.97
CA ASN A 223 42.74 -7.54 -23.94
C ASN A 223 42.28 -6.11 -23.55
N SER A 224 41.14 -5.62 -24.04
CA SER A 224 40.54 -4.32 -23.65
C SER A 224 39.78 -4.38 -22.31
N PRO A 225 39.00 -5.45 -22.02
CA PRO A 225 38.36 -5.65 -20.71
C PRO A 225 39.32 -5.88 -19.54
N GLY A 226 40.55 -6.34 -19.79
CA GLY A 226 41.60 -6.60 -18.80
C GLY A 226 41.87 -5.41 -17.91
N ALA A 227 42.44 -4.35 -18.49
CA ALA A 227 42.79 -3.12 -17.77
C ALA A 227 41.59 -2.54 -17.00
N GLN A 228 40.38 -2.66 -17.56
CA GLN A 228 39.16 -2.20 -16.89
C GLN A 228 38.81 -3.03 -15.64
N ALA A 229 39.04 -4.34 -15.66
CA ALA A 229 38.78 -5.21 -14.53
C ALA A 229 39.73 -4.90 -13.36
N PHE A 230 40.99 -4.57 -13.67
CA PHE A 230 41.98 -4.14 -12.69
C PHE A 230 41.64 -2.75 -12.12
N ASP A 231 41.24 -1.79 -12.94
CA ASP A 231 40.79 -0.46 -12.50
C ASP A 231 39.61 -0.56 -11.52
N ILE A 232 38.60 -1.39 -11.86
CA ILE A 232 37.44 -1.65 -11.00
C ILE A 232 37.89 -2.23 -9.65
N LEU A 233 38.82 -3.19 -9.66
CA LEU A 233 39.31 -3.82 -8.44
C LEU A 233 40.10 -2.81 -7.56
N ASN A 234 40.91 -1.96 -8.17
CA ASN A 234 41.61 -0.87 -7.47
C ASN A 234 40.63 0.10 -6.84
N ARG A 235 39.58 0.53 -7.57
CA ARG A 235 38.52 1.40 -7.03
C ARG A 235 37.81 0.77 -5.84
N ILE A 236 37.51 -0.54 -5.89
CA ILE A 236 36.87 -1.24 -4.77
C ILE A 236 37.79 -1.26 -3.54
N LEU A 237 39.08 -1.52 -3.75
CA LEU A 237 40.06 -1.75 -2.68
C LEU A 237 40.60 -0.48 -2.02
N PHE A 238 40.75 0.60 -2.78
CA PHE A 238 41.39 1.83 -2.30
C PHE A 238 40.42 3.01 -2.16
N GLU A 239 39.23 2.95 -2.77
CA GLU A 239 38.24 4.05 -2.75
C GLU A 239 36.89 3.63 -2.15
N ASN A 240 36.81 2.46 -1.49
CA ASN A 240 35.56 1.88 -0.96
C ASN A 240 34.44 1.80 -2.03
N GLY A 241 34.81 1.61 -3.30
CA GLY A 241 33.87 1.44 -4.40
C GLY A 241 33.03 0.18 -4.25
N THR A 242 31.79 0.21 -4.75
CA THR A 242 30.92 -0.97 -4.79
C THR A 242 31.22 -1.82 -6.03
N TYR A 243 31.10 -3.15 -5.91
CA TYR A 243 31.17 -4.04 -7.06
C TYR A 243 30.15 -3.61 -8.14
N PRO A 244 30.51 -3.65 -9.44
CA PRO A 244 29.58 -3.37 -10.51
C PRO A 244 28.34 -4.27 -10.47
N LYS A 245 27.24 -3.82 -11.09
CA LYS A 245 26.04 -4.66 -11.20
C LYS A 245 26.37 -5.95 -11.94
N GLY A 246 25.88 -7.08 -11.39
CA GLY A 246 26.12 -8.41 -11.94
C GLY A 246 27.46 -9.06 -11.53
N THR A 247 28.13 -8.58 -10.49
CA THR A 247 29.36 -9.22 -9.98
C THR A 247 29.56 -8.97 -8.48
N ASN A 248 30.41 -9.80 -7.86
CA ASN A 248 30.93 -9.63 -6.51
C ASN A 248 32.40 -10.07 -6.46
N ALA A 249 32.96 -10.24 -5.25
CA ALA A 249 34.35 -10.63 -5.03
C ALA A 249 34.72 -12.01 -5.61
N ASP A 250 33.75 -12.90 -5.83
CA ASP A 250 34.02 -14.32 -6.15
C ASP A 250 33.47 -14.75 -7.51
N LEU A 251 32.43 -14.09 -8.03
CA LEU A 251 31.72 -14.53 -9.23
C LEU A 251 31.05 -13.37 -10.00
N ALA A 252 30.80 -13.61 -11.28
CA ALA A 252 29.91 -12.80 -12.12
C ALA A 252 28.54 -13.49 -12.25
N PHE A 253 27.45 -12.73 -12.35
CA PHE A 253 26.11 -13.26 -12.54
C PHE A 253 25.27 -12.40 -13.49
N GLN A 254 24.21 -12.99 -14.05
CA GLN A 254 23.32 -12.28 -14.97
C GLN A 254 22.55 -11.16 -14.28
N GLN A 255 22.52 -9.98 -14.90
CA GLN A 255 21.70 -8.86 -14.45
C GLN A 255 20.26 -9.07 -14.89
N PHE A 256 19.33 -8.86 -13.96
CA PHE A 256 17.91 -9.07 -14.16
C PHE A 256 17.08 -7.89 -13.65
N SER A 257 15.90 -7.70 -14.23
CA SER A 257 14.91 -6.71 -13.81
C SER A 257 13.50 -7.26 -13.98
N ALA A 258 12.55 -6.69 -13.24
CA ALA A 258 11.13 -7.03 -13.36
C ALA A 258 10.30 -5.74 -13.48
N PRO A 259 10.23 -5.14 -14.69
CA PRO A 259 9.57 -3.85 -14.90
C PRO A 259 8.06 -3.86 -14.62
N SER A 260 7.43 -5.03 -14.54
CA SER A 260 6.01 -5.19 -14.24
C SER A 260 5.65 -5.08 -12.75
N LEU A 261 6.63 -4.93 -11.85
CA LEU A 261 6.41 -4.89 -10.41
C LEU A 261 6.55 -3.47 -9.86
N ALA A 262 5.80 -3.17 -8.79
CA ALA A 262 5.92 -1.92 -8.05
C ALA A 262 7.29 -1.81 -7.34
N PRO A 263 7.81 -0.59 -7.14
CA PRO A 263 9.04 -0.37 -6.37
C PRO A 263 8.92 -0.94 -4.95
N ASN A 264 10.04 -1.36 -4.36
CA ASN A 264 10.14 -2.04 -3.05
C ASN A 264 9.62 -3.50 -3.00
N SER A 265 9.40 -4.14 -4.14
CA SER A 265 9.09 -5.57 -4.22
C SER A 265 10.35 -6.43 -4.10
N MET A 266 10.30 -7.47 -3.26
CA MET A 266 11.38 -8.46 -3.15
C MET A 266 11.21 -9.50 -4.26
N ILE A 267 12.21 -9.66 -5.10
CA ILE A 267 12.22 -10.58 -6.23
C ILE A 267 13.21 -11.70 -5.97
N THR A 268 12.79 -12.93 -6.28
CA THR A 268 13.66 -14.10 -6.39
C THR A 268 13.69 -14.56 -7.84
N ALA A 269 14.86 -14.50 -8.48
CA ALA A 269 15.07 -14.91 -9.86
C ALA A 269 16.09 -16.06 -9.96
N PRO A 270 15.87 -17.06 -10.84
CA PRO A 270 16.92 -18.00 -11.22
C PRO A 270 17.89 -17.31 -12.19
N VAL A 271 19.17 -17.23 -11.83
CA VAL A 271 20.21 -16.57 -12.62
C VAL A 271 21.40 -17.49 -12.86
N ASP A 272 22.09 -17.28 -13.96
CA ASP A 272 23.37 -17.97 -14.20
C ASP A 272 24.51 -17.14 -13.62
N GLY A 273 25.44 -17.82 -12.96
CA GLY A 273 26.68 -17.25 -12.43
C GLY A 273 27.89 -17.96 -13.01
N MET A 274 29.02 -17.27 -13.08
CA MET A 274 30.31 -17.81 -13.47
C MET A 274 31.33 -17.52 -12.37
N MET A 275 32.05 -18.55 -11.95
CA MET A 275 33.11 -18.43 -10.96
C MET A 275 34.38 -19.13 -11.47
N ALA A 276 35.54 -18.57 -11.13
CA ALA A 276 36.83 -19.21 -11.34
C ALA A 276 37.57 -19.39 -10.02
N ASP A 277 38.49 -20.33 -9.97
CA ASP A 277 39.32 -20.60 -8.80
C ASP A 277 40.70 -21.12 -9.20
N LEU A 278 41.65 -21.03 -8.27
CA LEU A 278 43.00 -21.59 -8.42
C LEU A 278 43.17 -22.83 -7.54
N GLY A 279 43.38 -23.99 -8.16
CA GLY A 279 43.82 -25.19 -7.47
C GLY A 279 45.35 -25.20 -7.36
N CYS A 280 45.91 -24.75 -6.24
CA CYS A 280 47.35 -24.66 -6.03
C CYS A 280 47.94 -25.85 -5.27
N GLU A 281 49.06 -26.36 -5.77
CA GLU A 281 49.91 -27.34 -5.10
C GLU A 281 51.22 -26.68 -4.65
N THR A 282 51.68 -26.99 -3.44
CA THR A 282 52.99 -26.51 -2.94
C THR A 282 54.11 -27.20 -3.70
N ALA A 283 54.98 -26.42 -4.32
CA ALA A 283 56.09 -26.91 -5.13
C ALA A 283 57.40 -26.96 -4.33
N SER A 284 58.22 -27.97 -4.58
CA SER A 284 59.61 -27.98 -4.14
C SER A 284 60.49 -27.25 -5.16
N ILE A 285 61.55 -26.60 -4.68
CA ILE A 285 62.50 -25.87 -5.49
C ILE A 285 63.86 -26.60 -5.55
N ASP A 286 64.37 -26.82 -6.76
CA ASP A 286 65.72 -27.33 -7.03
C ASP A 286 66.52 -26.26 -7.80
N ILE A 287 67.66 -25.83 -7.25
CA ILE A 287 68.48 -24.76 -7.82
C ILE A 287 69.84 -25.33 -8.19
N LYS A 288 70.08 -25.53 -9.50
CA LYS A 288 71.37 -26.02 -10.01
C LYS A 288 72.41 -24.91 -10.19
N LYS A 289 71.97 -23.73 -10.65
CA LYS A 289 72.80 -22.54 -10.85
C LYS A 289 71.93 -21.29 -10.81
N TRP A 290 72.34 -20.26 -10.09
CA TRP A 290 71.65 -18.97 -10.02
C TRP A 290 72.64 -17.83 -9.84
N ASP A 291 73.06 -17.26 -10.97
CA ASP A 291 74.05 -16.19 -11.03
C ASP A 291 73.43 -14.93 -11.65
N VAL A 292 73.87 -13.76 -11.20
CA VAL A 292 73.52 -12.46 -11.79
C VAL A 292 74.79 -11.80 -12.31
N THR A 293 74.79 -11.38 -13.58
CA THR A 293 75.91 -10.66 -14.21
C THR A 293 75.60 -9.16 -14.32
N ASN A 294 76.63 -8.33 -14.12
CA ASN A 294 76.61 -6.86 -14.23
C ASN A 294 75.67 -6.14 -13.24
N VAL A 295 76.04 -6.16 -11.95
CA VAL A 295 75.40 -5.34 -10.90
C VAL A 295 76.05 -3.95 -10.89
N ALA A 296 75.54 -3.00 -11.69
CA ALA A 296 76.06 -1.63 -11.68
C ALA A 296 75.47 -0.78 -10.54
N GLY A 297 76.33 -0.08 -9.81
CA GLY A 297 75.92 0.99 -8.89
C GLY A 297 75.44 2.21 -9.68
N HIS A 298 74.18 2.58 -9.47
CA HIS A 298 73.61 3.91 -9.79
C HIS A 298 73.92 4.49 -11.20
N SER A 299 73.63 3.78 -12.30
CA SER A 299 73.24 4.42 -13.59
C SER A 299 72.94 3.39 -14.71
N HIS A 300 71.69 3.40 -15.19
CA HIS A 300 71.17 3.10 -16.54
C HIS A 300 71.78 2.03 -17.49
N HIS A 301 72.53 1.02 -17.04
CA HIS A 301 72.86 -0.16 -17.86
C HIS A 301 72.15 -1.44 -17.35
N SER A 302 71.58 -2.23 -18.27
CA SER A 302 70.73 -3.40 -17.96
C SER A 302 71.54 -4.58 -17.42
N SER A 303 71.12 -5.14 -16.28
CA SER A 303 71.62 -6.44 -15.81
C SER A 303 71.04 -7.57 -16.66
N THR A 304 71.89 -8.39 -17.27
CA THR A 304 71.47 -9.65 -17.91
C THR A 304 71.29 -10.71 -16.82
N ARG A 305 70.05 -11.17 -16.64
CA ARG A 305 69.66 -12.10 -15.58
C ARG A 305 69.52 -13.51 -16.15
N GLU A 306 70.52 -14.37 -15.96
CA GLU A 306 70.42 -15.78 -16.31
C GLU A 306 70.13 -16.65 -15.08
N SER A 307 68.85 -16.86 -14.77
CA SER A 307 68.43 -17.92 -13.82
C SER A 307 68.32 -19.27 -14.55
N ASN A 308 69.44 -19.74 -15.10
CA ASN A 308 69.49 -21.03 -15.79
C ASN A 308 69.59 -22.17 -14.77
N GLY A 309 68.52 -22.98 -14.65
CA GLY A 309 68.53 -24.20 -13.82
C GLY A 309 67.78 -24.13 -12.48
N VAL A 310 66.86 -23.18 -12.30
CA VAL A 310 65.83 -23.24 -11.23
C VAL A 310 64.67 -24.11 -11.71
N LYS A 311 64.35 -25.18 -10.97
CA LYS A 311 63.22 -26.08 -11.25
C LYS A 311 62.22 -26.05 -10.10
N LEU A 312 60.93 -25.94 -10.43
CA LEU A 312 59.83 -26.13 -9.50
C LEU A 312 59.12 -27.45 -9.79
N MET A 313 58.88 -28.25 -8.76
CA MET A 313 58.33 -29.60 -8.90
C MET A 313 57.10 -29.79 -7.99
N THR A 314 55.99 -30.25 -8.58
CA THR A 314 54.84 -30.82 -7.88
C THR A 314 54.54 -32.21 -8.43
N PRO A 315 53.67 -33.02 -7.77
CA PRO A 315 53.25 -34.30 -8.31
C PRO A 315 52.56 -34.20 -9.69
N SER A 316 51.99 -33.04 -10.01
CA SER A 316 51.22 -32.80 -11.23
C SER A 316 51.98 -32.09 -12.36
N CYS A 317 53.10 -31.42 -12.07
CA CYS A 317 53.81 -30.57 -13.03
C CYS A 317 55.24 -30.27 -12.58
N THR A 318 56.18 -30.30 -13.53
CA THR A 318 57.55 -29.77 -13.33
C THR A 318 57.78 -28.60 -14.28
N ILE A 319 58.31 -27.48 -13.79
CA ILE A 319 58.59 -26.28 -14.58
C ILE A 319 60.07 -25.96 -14.45
N SER A 320 60.80 -26.01 -15.56
CA SER A 320 62.23 -25.67 -15.62
C SER A 320 62.47 -24.19 -15.99
N ASN A 321 63.56 -23.61 -15.48
CA ASN A 321 64.03 -22.24 -15.74
C ASN A 321 63.12 -21.12 -15.23
N VAL A 322 62.62 -21.24 -14.00
CA VAL A 322 61.76 -20.22 -13.37
C VAL A 322 62.57 -18.97 -12.97
N VAL A 323 62.09 -17.78 -13.35
CA VAL A 323 62.77 -16.51 -13.05
C VAL A 323 62.34 -15.93 -11.70
N LEU A 324 63.20 -16.05 -10.69
CA LEU A 324 62.95 -15.58 -9.32
C LEU A 324 63.41 -14.13 -9.02
N ASN A 325 63.99 -13.42 -9.99
CA ASN A 325 64.55 -12.06 -9.81
C ASN A 325 63.50 -10.95 -10.06
N SER A 326 63.62 -9.75 -9.46
CA SER A 326 62.72 -8.59 -9.74
C SER A 326 62.69 -8.15 -11.23
N ALA A 327 61.76 -7.30 -11.65
CA ALA A 327 61.64 -6.90 -13.07
C ALA A 327 62.51 -5.68 -13.47
N LEU A 328 62.99 -4.85 -12.53
CA LEU A 328 63.58 -3.52 -12.83
C LEU A 328 65.08 -3.37 -12.54
N GLY A 329 65.91 -4.34 -12.91
CA GLY A 329 67.37 -4.12 -12.93
C GLY A 329 68.10 -4.11 -11.56
N GLY A 330 67.45 -3.85 -10.43
CA GLY A 330 68.01 -3.97 -9.06
C GLY A 330 67.79 -5.33 -8.36
N VAL A 331 68.58 -5.69 -7.34
CA VAL A 331 68.40 -6.91 -6.53
C VAL A 331 67.67 -6.55 -5.22
N SER A 332 66.38 -6.87 -5.12
CA SER A 332 65.59 -6.70 -3.88
C SER A 332 65.68 -7.98 -3.03
N PRO A 333 66.05 -7.91 -1.74
CA PRO A 333 66.14 -9.08 -0.86
C PRO A 333 64.86 -9.90 -0.71
N TYR A 334 63.68 -9.28 -0.83
CA TYR A 334 62.40 -9.98 -0.79
C TYR A 334 61.72 -9.87 -2.14
N VAL A 335 61.36 -11.00 -2.75
CA VAL A 335 60.71 -11.06 -4.06
C VAL A 335 59.50 -11.98 -4.02
N ALA A 336 58.32 -11.42 -4.26
CA ALA A 336 57.08 -12.16 -4.49
C ALA A 336 56.60 -11.94 -5.93
N LYS A 337 56.24 -13.01 -6.62
CA LYS A 337 55.83 -13.01 -8.03
C LYS A 337 54.56 -13.82 -8.27
N PHE A 338 53.79 -13.34 -9.25
CA PHE A 338 52.64 -14.02 -9.83
C PHE A 338 52.83 -14.08 -11.35
N ALA A 339 53.17 -15.26 -11.89
CA ALA A 339 53.57 -15.39 -13.29
C ALA A 339 53.00 -16.65 -13.95
N SER A 340 53.08 -16.76 -15.28
CA SER A 340 52.83 -18.02 -15.99
C SER A 340 54.05 -18.94 -15.95
N GLY A 341 53.82 -20.25 -15.97
CA GLY A 341 54.84 -21.25 -16.28
C GLY A 341 54.26 -22.41 -17.07
N GLN A 342 55.09 -23.03 -17.91
CA GLN A 342 54.74 -24.17 -18.75
C GLN A 342 55.29 -25.45 -18.10
N CYS A 343 54.45 -26.48 -17.94
CA CYS A 343 54.91 -27.78 -17.49
C CYS A 343 55.79 -28.45 -18.57
N ASP A 344 56.94 -28.99 -18.19
CA ASP A 344 57.90 -29.64 -19.08
C ASP A 344 57.28 -30.81 -19.88
N ASP A 345 56.26 -31.48 -19.32
CA ASP A 345 55.60 -32.67 -19.91
C ASP A 345 54.54 -32.33 -20.99
N SER A 346 54.22 -31.04 -21.19
CA SER A 346 53.21 -30.61 -22.17
C SER A 346 53.67 -29.34 -22.88
N SER A 347 53.58 -29.31 -24.21
CA SER A 347 53.91 -28.13 -25.02
C SER A 347 52.68 -27.32 -25.47
N GLY A 348 51.47 -27.76 -25.12
CA GLY A 348 50.21 -27.09 -25.44
C GLY A 348 49.69 -26.20 -24.31
N GLU A 349 48.63 -25.44 -24.58
CA GLU A 349 47.97 -24.54 -23.60
C GLU A 349 47.44 -25.29 -22.37
N ASP A 350 47.10 -26.58 -22.49
CA ASP A 350 46.70 -27.45 -21.37
C ASP A 350 47.82 -27.65 -20.32
N GLY A 351 49.08 -27.45 -20.72
CA GLY A 351 50.26 -27.54 -19.85
C GLY A 351 50.60 -26.24 -19.12
N MET A 352 49.86 -25.16 -19.37
CA MET A 352 50.12 -23.87 -18.75
C MET A 352 49.57 -23.78 -17.33
N ARG A 353 50.34 -23.16 -16.44
CA ARG A 353 50.03 -23.01 -15.00
C ARG A 353 50.33 -21.59 -14.54
N ILE A 354 49.67 -21.18 -13.46
CA ILE A 354 50.04 -19.97 -12.72
C ILE A 354 51.06 -20.39 -11.66
N VAL A 355 52.20 -19.72 -11.64
CA VAL A 355 53.30 -19.96 -10.71
C VAL A 355 53.39 -18.76 -9.78
N VAL A 356 53.24 -19.04 -8.48
CA VAL A 356 53.34 -18.02 -7.43
C VAL A 356 54.56 -18.34 -6.58
N THR A 357 55.49 -17.40 -6.48
CA THR A 357 56.75 -17.61 -5.74
C THR A 357 56.99 -16.47 -4.79
N LEU A 358 57.36 -16.78 -3.56
CA LEU A 358 57.87 -15.85 -2.56
C LEU A 358 59.25 -16.33 -2.14
N ALA A 359 60.26 -15.46 -2.24
CA ALA A 359 61.63 -15.80 -1.93
C ALA A 359 62.31 -14.66 -1.15
N GLU A 360 63.09 -15.04 -0.15
CA GLU A 360 64.08 -14.19 0.49
C GLU A 360 65.46 -14.58 -0.05
N ILE A 361 66.14 -13.61 -0.65
CA ILE A 361 67.39 -13.80 -1.39
C ILE A 361 68.49 -12.91 -0.81
N SER A 362 69.69 -13.46 -0.70
CA SER A 362 70.88 -12.74 -0.28
C SER A 362 71.99 -12.87 -1.34
N LEU A 363 72.84 -11.86 -1.44
CA LEU A 363 73.99 -11.91 -2.35
C LEU A 363 75.10 -12.79 -1.74
N GLY A 364 75.56 -13.77 -2.51
CA GLY A 364 76.72 -14.60 -2.20
C GLY A 364 78.05 -13.90 -2.49
N LYS A 365 79.16 -14.65 -2.35
CA LYS A 365 80.52 -14.11 -2.58
C LYS A 365 80.71 -13.73 -4.05
N MET A 366 81.17 -12.51 -4.32
CA MET A 366 81.50 -12.04 -5.67
C MET A 366 82.70 -12.82 -6.24
N ALA A 367 82.55 -13.35 -7.46
CA ALA A 367 83.66 -13.86 -8.24
C ALA A 367 84.05 -12.79 -9.28
N GLN A 368 85.22 -12.15 -9.11
CA GLN A 368 85.76 -11.22 -10.10
C GLN A 368 86.57 -12.01 -11.14
N ASN A 369 86.11 -12.01 -12.39
CA ASN A 369 86.94 -12.41 -13.53
C ASN A 369 87.53 -11.14 -14.16
N THR A 370 88.81 -10.88 -13.92
CA THR A 370 89.55 -9.80 -14.58
C THR A 370 90.01 -10.26 -15.97
N SER A 371 89.33 -9.79 -17.02
CA SER A 371 89.86 -9.83 -18.40
C SER A 371 90.72 -8.57 -18.66
N PRO A 372 91.82 -8.63 -19.46
CA PRO A 372 92.72 -7.49 -19.63
C PRO A 372 92.21 -6.34 -20.52
N LEU A 373 91.04 -6.46 -21.17
CA LEU A 373 90.56 -5.48 -22.14
C LEU A 373 89.04 -5.26 -21.98
N THR A 374 88.69 -4.15 -21.31
CA THR A 374 87.38 -3.47 -21.22
C THR A 374 86.16 -4.29 -20.76
N GLU A 375 85.49 -3.80 -19.71
CA GLU A 375 84.37 -4.36 -18.92
C GLU A 375 84.72 -5.48 -17.91
N THR A 376 84.52 -5.16 -16.63
CA THR A 376 84.54 -6.13 -15.53
C THR A 376 83.15 -6.75 -15.37
N ASP A 377 82.92 -7.89 -16.00
CA ASP A 377 81.72 -8.69 -15.71
C ASP A 377 81.82 -9.20 -14.26
N THR A 378 80.98 -8.64 -13.39
CA THR A 378 80.83 -9.12 -12.01
C THR A 378 79.73 -10.17 -11.98
N THR A 379 80.12 -11.43 -11.75
CA THR A 379 79.16 -12.52 -11.54
C THR A 379 79.00 -12.72 -10.04
N THR A 380 77.77 -12.55 -9.54
CA THR A 380 77.45 -12.80 -8.13
C THR A 380 76.45 -13.95 -8.03
N GLY A 381 76.80 -14.97 -7.25
CA GLY A 381 75.89 -16.08 -6.96
C GLY A 381 74.80 -15.64 -5.97
N MET A 382 73.56 -16.02 -6.23
CA MET A 382 72.41 -15.73 -5.36
C MET A 382 72.18 -16.86 -4.36
N ILE A 383 71.99 -16.53 -3.10
CA ILE A 383 71.67 -17.48 -2.03
C ILE A 383 70.18 -17.34 -1.69
N LEU A 384 69.45 -18.46 -1.72
CA LEU A 384 68.07 -18.51 -1.28
C LEU A 384 68.03 -18.79 0.23
N ASN A 385 67.58 -17.82 1.03
CA ASN A 385 67.48 -17.96 2.48
C ASN A 385 66.27 -18.83 2.85
N ARG A 386 65.10 -18.46 2.33
CA ARG A 386 63.84 -19.20 2.48
C ARG A 386 62.90 -18.87 1.33
N SER A 387 61.92 -19.74 1.09
CA SER A 387 60.96 -19.55 0.01
C SER A 387 59.68 -20.36 0.16
N VAL A 388 58.63 -19.90 -0.50
CA VAL A 388 57.36 -20.61 -0.69
C VAL A 388 57.00 -20.54 -2.17
N GLN A 389 56.71 -21.68 -2.79
CA GLN A 389 56.32 -21.75 -4.20
C GLN A 389 55.05 -22.57 -4.39
N LEU A 390 54.20 -22.11 -5.30
CA LEU A 390 52.94 -22.75 -5.67
C LEU A 390 52.88 -22.91 -7.19
N ILE A 391 52.44 -24.08 -7.65
CA ILE A 391 52.00 -24.30 -9.02
C ILE A 391 50.47 -24.47 -8.98
N CYS A 392 49.77 -23.57 -9.66
CA CYS A 392 48.32 -23.45 -9.62
C CYS A 392 47.69 -23.80 -10.97
N ASN A 393 46.68 -24.66 -10.92
CA ASN A 393 45.86 -25.01 -12.06
C ASN A 393 44.56 -24.19 -12.06
N PRO A 394 44.33 -23.31 -13.06
CA PRO A 394 43.12 -22.52 -13.15
C PRO A 394 41.92 -23.38 -13.53
N ALA A 395 40.76 -23.11 -12.91
CA ALA A 395 39.50 -23.76 -13.24
C ALA A 395 38.36 -22.74 -13.22
N TYR A 396 37.34 -22.95 -14.07
CA TYR A 396 36.11 -22.15 -14.03
C TYR A 396 34.87 -23.03 -14.19
N SER A 397 33.72 -22.50 -13.77
CA SER A 397 32.44 -23.18 -13.93
C SER A 397 31.28 -22.20 -14.01
N VAL A 398 30.26 -22.56 -14.80
CA VAL A 398 28.94 -21.91 -14.77
C VAL A 398 28.09 -22.60 -13.70
N VAL A 399 27.43 -21.82 -12.85
CA VAL A 399 26.62 -22.25 -11.72
C VAL A 399 25.22 -21.65 -11.78
N LYS A 400 24.19 -22.43 -11.43
CA LYS A 400 22.80 -21.93 -11.31
C LYS A 400 22.56 -21.36 -9.90
N LEU A 401 22.19 -20.08 -9.84
CA LEU A 401 21.98 -19.34 -8.60
C LEU A 401 20.51 -18.91 -8.48
N GLN A 402 20.01 -18.82 -7.26
CA GLN A 402 18.81 -18.07 -6.90
C GLN A 402 19.26 -16.72 -6.36
N ALA A 403 18.93 -15.66 -7.08
CA ALA A 403 19.21 -14.29 -6.71
C ALA A 403 17.98 -13.67 -6.06
N GLU A 404 18.17 -13.11 -4.86
CA GLU A 404 17.16 -12.37 -4.12
C GLU A 404 17.56 -10.90 -4.03
N THR A 405 16.70 -10.00 -4.52
CA THR A 405 16.95 -8.56 -4.55
C THR A 405 15.67 -7.76 -4.41
N ASN A 406 15.78 -6.52 -3.96
CA ASN A 406 14.66 -5.59 -3.92
C ASN A 406 14.64 -4.73 -5.19
N THR A 407 13.49 -4.64 -5.87
CA THR A 407 13.27 -3.83 -7.09
C THR A 407 13.80 -2.39 -7.02
N SER A 408 13.77 -1.75 -5.85
CA SER A 408 14.22 -0.37 -5.65
C SER A 408 15.70 -0.25 -5.33
N GLN A 409 16.31 -1.28 -4.75
CA GLN A 409 17.71 -1.27 -4.35
C GLN A 409 18.55 -1.87 -5.46
N SER A 410 18.74 -1.10 -6.54
CA SER A 410 19.61 -1.53 -7.66
C SER A 410 21.10 -1.60 -7.28
N SER A 411 21.48 -1.07 -6.12
CA SER A 411 22.85 -0.98 -5.58
C SER A 411 23.14 -1.92 -4.39
N SER A 412 22.14 -2.60 -3.81
CA SER A 412 22.36 -3.51 -2.67
C SER A 412 22.98 -4.84 -3.09
N PRO A 413 23.79 -5.48 -2.23
CA PRO A 413 24.37 -6.78 -2.50
C PRO A 413 23.25 -7.83 -2.69
N VAL A 414 23.20 -8.41 -3.88
CA VAL A 414 22.24 -9.46 -4.22
C VAL A 414 22.53 -10.70 -3.38
N ASN A 415 21.53 -11.20 -2.66
CA ASN A 415 21.69 -12.44 -1.90
C ASN A 415 21.62 -13.62 -2.87
N LEU A 416 22.74 -14.33 -3.03
CA LEU A 416 22.88 -15.42 -3.98
C LEU A 416 22.92 -16.76 -3.23
N ARG A 417 21.96 -17.63 -3.54
CA ARG A 417 21.94 -19.01 -3.03
C ARG A 417 22.17 -19.99 -4.18
N ARG A 418 23.08 -20.95 -4.01
CA ARG A 418 23.26 -22.01 -5.01
C ARG A 418 22.02 -22.90 -5.05
N SER A 419 21.40 -23.03 -6.22
CA SER A 419 20.17 -23.81 -6.42
C SER A 419 20.41 -25.20 -6.99
N GLY A 420 21.65 -25.50 -7.42
CA GLY A 420 22.07 -26.80 -7.97
C GLY A 420 23.56 -26.80 -8.32
N SER A 421 24.11 -27.99 -8.60
CA SER A 421 25.50 -28.17 -9.02
C SER A 421 25.55 -28.85 -10.39
N GLU A 422 25.20 -28.11 -11.45
CA GLU A 422 25.63 -28.47 -12.80
C GLU A 422 26.87 -27.63 -13.12
N ARG A 423 28.05 -28.27 -13.10
CA ARG A 423 29.28 -27.66 -13.60
C ARG A 423 29.26 -27.77 -15.12
N SER A 424 28.70 -26.77 -15.78
CA SER A 424 28.82 -26.63 -17.23
C SER A 424 29.96 -25.66 -17.56
N VAL A 425 30.69 -25.97 -18.64
CA VAL A 425 31.77 -25.16 -19.20
C VAL A 425 31.23 -24.56 -20.49
N LEU A 426 31.56 -23.31 -20.79
CA LEU A 426 31.11 -22.68 -22.04
C LEU A 426 31.87 -23.31 -23.22
N PRO A 427 31.19 -23.66 -24.32
CA PRO A 427 31.88 -24.16 -25.51
C PRO A 427 32.79 -23.06 -26.08
N ASN A 428 34.00 -23.42 -26.49
CA ASN A 428 35.03 -22.53 -27.05
C ASN A 428 35.69 -21.56 -26.06
N LEU A 429 35.67 -21.84 -24.75
CA LEU A 429 36.43 -21.07 -23.75
C LEU A 429 37.21 -22.01 -22.83
N THR A 430 38.53 -21.87 -22.77
CA THR A 430 39.38 -22.63 -21.85
C THR A 430 39.63 -21.87 -20.55
N ALA A 431 40.01 -22.56 -19.48
CA ALA A 431 40.42 -21.89 -18.24
C ALA A 431 41.71 -21.06 -18.42
N TRP A 432 42.57 -21.46 -19.37
CA TRP A 432 43.80 -20.74 -19.67
C TRP A 432 43.54 -19.43 -20.40
N ASP A 433 42.51 -19.32 -21.24
CA ASP A 433 42.12 -18.05 -21.88
C ASP A 433 41.83 -16.96 -20.85
N ILE A 434 41.15 -17.33 -19.77
CA ILE A 434 40.84 -16.45 -18.63
C ILE A 434 42.12 -16.17 -17.83
N ALA A 435 42.92 -17.19 -17.52
CA ALA A 435 44.17 -17.03 -16.77
C ALA A 435 45.19 -16.14 -17.49
N LYS A 436 45.30 -16.26 -18.81
CA LYS A 436 46.15 -15.44 -19.66
C LYS A 436 45.74 -13.97 -19.60
N ALA A 437 44.44 -13.68 -19.55
CA ALA A 437 43.93 -12.32 -19.38
C ALA A 437 44.27 -11.72 -18.01
N VAL A 438 44.18 -12.50 -16.93
CA VAL A 438 44.62 -12.07 -15.58
C VAL A 438 46.11 -11.72 -15.59
N LEU A 439 46.92 -12.49 -16.33
CA LEU A 439 48.37 -12.30 -16.39
C LEU A 439 48.81 -11.17 -17.34
N SER A 440 48.14 -10.98 -18.48
CA SER A 440 48.49 -9.93 -19.46
C SER A 440 48.36 -8.53 -18.86
N ASP A 441 47.40 -8.36 -17.97
CA ASP A 441 47.07 -7.07 -17.36
C ASP A 441 48.14 -6.60 -16.37
N SER A 442 48.83 -7.55 -15.71
CA SER A 442 49.96 -7.25 -14.83
C SER A 442 51.13 -6.58 -15.57
N SER A 443 51.21 -6.67 -16.90
CA SER A 443 52.39 -6.32 -17.72
C SER A 443 52.17 -5.19 -18.73
N SER A 444 50.94 -4.70 -18.93
CA SER A 444 50.63 -3.69 -19.94
C SER A 444 50.99 -2.27 -19.45
N GLN A 445 51.60 -1.46 -20.32
CA GLN A 445 51.95 -0.06 -20.04
C GLN A 445 50.70 0.87 -19.99
N GLY A 446 49.51 0.33 -20.35
CA GLY A 446 48.22 1.03 -20.51
C GLY A 446 47.26 1.03 -19.31
N SER A 447 47.58 0.36 -18.20
CA SER A 447 46.79 0.48 -16.96
C SER A 447 47.41 1.56 -16.08
N PHE A 448 46.58 2.30 -15.31
CA PHE A 448 47.02 3.39 -14.44
C PHE A 448 48.35 3.08 -13.79
N ALA A 449 49.28 4.05 -13.86
CA ALA A 449 50.62 3.95 -13.30
C ALA A 449 50.56 3.09 -12.03
N ARG A 450 51.14 1.87 -12.12
CA ARG A 450 51.29 0.96 -10.98
C ARG A 450 51.63 1.82 -9.78
N PRO A 451 51.05 1.60 -8.59
CA PRO A 451 51.50 2.30 -7.38
C PRO A 451 53.02 2.27 -7.42
N ASN A 452 53.64 3.44 -7.61
CA ASN A 452 55.07 3.53 -7.88
C ASN A 452 55.76 2.73 -6.76
N HIS A 453 56.95 2.16 -7.00
CA HIS A 453 57.72 1.35 -6.03
C HIS A 453 57.81 1.87 -4.58
N HIS A 454 57.40 3.11 -4.34
CA HIS A 454 57.24 3.78 -3.05
C HIS A 454 55.95 3.40 -2.28
N HIS A 455 55.04 2.59 -2.85
CA HIS A 455 53.77 2.15 -2.24
C HIS A 455 53.61 0.63 -2.23
N ASN A 456 54.69 -0.10 -1.93
CA ASN A 456 54.56 -1.52 -1.62
C ASN A 456 53.75 -1.67 -0.32
N LEU A 457 52.62 -2.37 -0.37
CA LEU A 457 51.81 -2.69 0.81
C LEU A 457 52.58 -3.52 1.86
N PHE A 458 53.73 -4.06 1.45
CA PHE A 458 54.64 -4.81 2.30
C PHE A 458 55.99 -4.11 2.49
N HIS A 459 56.42 -4.02 3.74
CA HIS A 459 57.76 -3.56 4.11
C HIS A 459 58.50 -4.67 4.86
N ALA A 460 59.82 -4.72 4.67
CA ALA A 460 60.68 -5.48 5.56
C ALA A 460 60.82 -4.71 6.88
N THR A 461 60.95 -5.43 7.99
CA THR A 461 61.01 -4.88 9.36
C THR A 461 62.13 -3.84 9.54
N ASP A 462 63.21 -3.94 8.75
CA ASP A 462 64.39 -3.06 8.77
C ASP A 462 64.51 -2.16 7.52
N ASP A 463 63.41 -1.82 6.85
CA ASP A 463 63.40 -0.98 5.64
C ASP A 463 62.35 0.13 5.64
N PRO A 464 62.65 1.30 6.23
CA PRO A 464 61.71 2.41 6.34
C PRO A 464 61.40 3.11 5.01
N PHE A 465 62.13 2.81 3.92
CA PHE A 465 61.97 3.44 2.61
C PHE A 465 61.48 2.47 1.51
N GLN A 466 61.08 1.24 1.88
CA GLN A 466 60.51 0.20 0.98
C GLN A 466 61.35 -0.22 -0.24
N ASN A 467 62.64 0.09 -0.27
CA ASN A 467 63.52 -0.18 -1.41
C ASN A 467 64.04 -1.64 -1.48
N LYS A 468 63.82 -2.45 -0.43
CA LYS A 468 64.29 -3.85 -0.30
C LYS A 468 63.22 -4.90 -0.62
N THR A 469 61.97 -4.50 -0.86
CA THR A 469 60.84 -5.43 -1.03
C THR A 469 60.23 -5.28 -2.42
N TYR A 470 60.12 -6.37 -3.17
CA TYR A 470 59.36 -6.44 -4.42
C TYR A 470 58.20 -7.43 -4.25
N VAL A 471 56.97 -6.96 -4.31
CA VAL A 471 55.78 -7.81 -4.33
C VAL A 471 54.99 -7.49 -5.58
N ASP A 472 54.66 -8.51 -6.36
CA ASP A 472 53.84 -8.35 -7.56
C ASP A 472 52.47 -7.74 -7.20
N VAL A 473 51.96 -6.85 -8.05
CA VAL A 473 50.71 -6.11 -7.79
C VAL A 473 49.53 -7.06 -7.61
N ALA A 474 49.50 -8.19 -8.33
CA ALA A 474 48.49 -9.24 -8.14
C ALA A 474 48.42 -9.72 -6.68
N LEU A 475 49.58 -9.95 -6.06
CA LEU A 475 49.68 -10.41 -4.68
C LEU A 475 49.38 -9.29 -3.69
N GLN A 476 49.74 -8.04 -4.01
CA GLN A 476 49.38 -6.89 -3.20
C GLN A 476 47.86 -6.68 -3.14
N LEU A 477 47.16 -6.79 -4.27
CA LEU A 477 45.69 -6.69 -4.31
C LEU A 477 45.01 -7.86 -3.61
N GLY A 478 45.51 -9.09 -3.81
CA GLY A 478 45.04 -10.26 -3.06
C GLY A 478 45.23 -10.11 -1.55
N ALA A 479 46.33 -9.50 -1.13
CA ALA A 479 46.62 -9.24 0.27
C ALA A 479 45.67 -8.20 0.87
N GLN A 480 45.35 -7.15 0.11
CA GLN A 480 44.37 -6.15 0.50
C GLN A 480 42.96 -6.74 0.63
N LEU A 481 42.52 -7.57 -0.33
CA LEU A 481 41.23 -8.27 -0.29
C LEU A 481 41.08 -9.17 0.95
N THR A 482 42.19 -9.70 1.44
CA THR A 482 42.24 -10.63 2.59
C THR A 482 42.58 -9.93 3.91
N GLY A 483 42.90 -8.63 3.89
CA GLY A 483 43.29 -7.84 5.06
C GLY A 483 44.70 -8.14 5.59
N ILE A 484 45.55 -8.76 4.79
CA ILE A 484 46.91 -9.21 5.18
C ILE A 484 47.93 -8.22 4.64
N THR A 485 48.10 -7.07 5.29
CA THR A 485 49.08 -6.04 4.91
C THR A 485 50.14 -5.81 6.00
N GLY A 486 51.19 -5.05 5.68
CA GLY A 486 52.23 -4.65 6.65
C GLY A 486 53.55 -5.41 6.47
N ASP A 487 53.95 -6.22 7.45
CA ASP A 487 55.24 -6.94 7.39
C ASP A 487 55.20 -8.06 6.34
N ILE A 488 56.22 -8.12 5.49
CA ILE A 488 56.41 -9.16 4.47
C ILE A 488 56.46 -10.58 5.06
N ASP A 489 56.88 -10.72 6.32
CA ASP A 489 56.91 -12.01 7.04
C ASP A 489 55.53 -12.67 7.10
N ARG A 490 54.45 -11.89 7.06
CA ARG A 490 53.07 -12.41 7.05
C ARG A 490 52.79 -13.27 5.83
N LEU A 491 53.38 -12.97 4.67
CA LEU A 491 53.19 -13.75 3.44
C LEU A 491 53.88 -15.12 3.48
N PHE A 492 54.90 -15.30 4.33
CA PHE A 492 55.57 -16.59 4.54
C PHE A 492 54.77 -17.53 5.45
N GLY A 493 53.66 -17.08 6.05
CA GLY A 493 52.81 -17.92 6.89
C GLY A 493 52.17 -19.08 6.12
N ASP A 494 51.93 -20.19 6.81
CA ASP A 494 51.36 -21.41 6.22
C ASP A 494 50.01 -21.12 5.51
N GLY A 495 49.96 -21.40 4.21
CA GLY A 495 48.75 -21.25 3.39
C GLY A 495 48.39 -19.81 3.00
N VAL A 496 49.06 -18.78 3.55
CA VAL A 496 48.75 -17.37 3.30
C VAL A 496 48.96 -17.01 1.83
N LEU A 497 50.10 -17.41 1.24
CA LEU A 497 50.41 -17.13 -0.17
C LEU A 497 49.37 -17.75 -1.13
N ASN A 498 48.88 -18.95 -0.82
CA ASN A 498 47.86 -19.65 -1.60
C ASN A 498 46.51 -18.92 -1.54
N TYR A 499 46.06 -18.60 -0.33
CA TYR A 499 44.81 -17.87 -0.12
C TYR A 499 44.85 -16.46 -0.76
N THR A 500 45.98 -15.77 -0.64
CA THR A 500 46.23 -14.44 -1.26
C THR A 500 46.13 -14.51 -2.78
N ALA A 501 46.85 -15.46 -3.41
CA ALA A 501 46.83 -15.66 -4.85
C ALA A 501 45.43 -16.05 -5.36
N SER A 502 44.76 -16.96 -4.64
CA SER A 502 43.40 -17.42 -4.99
C SER A 502 42.36 -16.30 -4.87
N SER A 503 42.46 -15.45 -3.83
CA SER A 503 41.55 -14.32 -3.63
C SER A 503 41.67 -13.28 -4.74
N TYR A 504 42.91 -12.90 -5.12
CA TYR A 504 43.13 -12.02 -6.27
C TYR A 504 42.55 -12.61 -7.56
N TYR A 505 42.83 -13.90 -7.83
CA TYR A 505 42.37 -14.55 -9.04
C TYR A 505 40.84 -14.59 -9.12
N ARG A 506 40.15 -14.92 -8.02
CA ARG A 506 38.67 -14.91 -7.95
C ARG A 506 38.09 -13.53 -8.25
N ALA A 507 38.61 -12.50 -7.57
CA ALA A 507 38.13 -11.14 -7.74
C ALA A 507 38.36 -10.62 -9.17
N MET A 508 39.57 -10.84 -9.70
CA MET A 508 39.92 -10.40 -11.05
C MET A 508 39.12 -11.13 -12.13
N THR A 509 39.00 -12.45 -12.03
CA THR A 509 38.22 -13.25 -13.00
C THR A 509 36.73 -12.95 -12.96
N ALA A 510 36.16 -12.66 -11.78
CA ALA A 510 34.78 -12.20 -11.68
C ALA A 510 34.54 -10.91 -12.46
N GLN A 511 35.47 -9.94 -12.39
CA GLN A 511 35.38 -8.70 -13.16
C GLN A 511 35.58 -8.93 -14.67
N LEU A 512 36.57 -9.75 -15.04
CA LEU A 512 36.84 -10.12 -16.44
C LEU A 512 35.64 -10.81 -17.09
N MET A 513 35.03 -11.79 -16.42
CA MET A 513 33.85 -12.50 -16.92
C MET A 513 32.65 -11.56 -17.04
N ASN A 514 32.48 -10.66 -16.07
CA ASN A 514 31.41 -9.66 -16.10
C ASN A 514 31.59 -8.63 -17.23
N LYS A 515 32.78 -8.44 -17.80
CA LYS A 515 33.00 -7.47 -18.89
C LYS A 515 33.17 -8.13 -20.25
N GLY A 516 33.98 -9.18 -20.33
CA GLY A 516 34.38 -9.82 -21.59
C GLY A 516 33.43 -10.88 -22.12
N LEU A 517 32.51 -11.41 -21.30
CA LEU A 517 31.64 -12.54 -21.71
C LEU A 517 30.14 -12.16 -21.81
N LYS A 518 29.81 -10.88 -21.72
CA LYS A 518 28.42 -10.40 -21.83
C LYS A 518 28.00 -10.31 -23.29
N GLN A 519 27.00 -11.07 -23.68
CA GLN A 519 26.32 -10.89 -24.97
C GLN A 519 24.91 -10.35 -24.74
N ARG A 520 24.59 -9.21 -25.35
CA ARG A 520 23.27 -8.60 -25.23
C ARG A 520 22.23 -9.52 -25.88
N ASN A 521 21.39 -10.11 -25.04
CA ASN A 521 20.30 -10.98 -25.46
C ASN A 521 19.12 -10.77 -24.51
N GLN A 522 17.92 -10.60 -25.05
CA GLN A 522 16.71 -10.39 -24.26
C GLN A 522 16.07 -11.76 -23.97
N SER A 523 16.65 -12.48 -23.00
CA SER A 523 16.07 -13.71 -22.48
C SER A 523 15.12 -13.40 -21.32
N THR A 524 14.10 -14.23 -21.16
CA THR A 524 13.12 -14.10 -20.06
C THR A 524 13.03 -15.37 -19.26
N ALA A 525 12.98 -15.25 -17.93
CA ALA A 525 12.69 -16.35 -17.02
C ALA A 525 11.46 -16.07 -16.16
N VAL A 526 10.95 -17.13 -15.52
CA VAL A 526 9.87 -17.03 -14.54
C VAL A 526 10.47 -16.99 -13.14
N GLY A 527 10.32 -15.84 -12.49
CA GLY A 527 10.72 -15.60 -11.11
C GLY A 527 9.55 -15.59 -10.14
N ARG A 528 9.87 -15.39 -8.86
CA ARG A 528 8.92 -15.19 -7.78
C ARG A 528 9.10 -13.80 -7.20
N ALA A 529 8.05 -13.20 -6.67
CA ALA A 529 8.16 -11.95 -5.94
C ALA A 529 7.25 -11.91 -4.71
N PHE A 530 7.66 -11.16 -3.70
CA PHE A 530 6.84 -10.73 -2.58
C PHE A 530 6.55 -9.24 -2.76
N VAL A 531 5.27 -8.92 -2.93
CA VAL A 531 4.81 -7.55 -3.16
C VAL A 531 3.89 -7.16 -2.02
N ASN A 532 4.16 -6.03 -1.40
CA ASN A 532 3.24 -5.44 -0.43
C ASN A 532 2.08 -4.81 -1.19
N GLN A 533 0.87 -5.31 -0.97
CA GLN A 533 -0.34 -4.79 -1.59
C GLN A 533 -1.37 -4.46 -0.51
N ASN A 534 -2.11 -3.37 -0.70
CA ASN A 534 -3.28 -3.07 0.11
C ASN A 534 -4.41 -4.04 -0.26
N ARG A 535 -4.77 -4.90 0.69
CA ARG A 535 -5.78 -5.96 0.51
C ARG A 535 -6.90 -5.85 1.52
N ILE A 536 -8.07 -6.32 1.11
CA ILE A 536 -9.24 -6.43 1.96
C ILE A 536 -9.10 -7.72 2.78
N ILE A 537 -8.93 -7.58 4.08
CA ILE A 537 -8.82 -8.68 5.05
C ILE A 537 -10.07 -8.70 5.92
N MET A 538 -10.57 -9.90 6.23
CA MET A 538 -11.66 -10.05 7.19
C MET A 538 -11.16 -9.82 8.62
N THR A 539 -11.90 -9.02 9.39
CA THR A 539 -11.60 -8.82 10.81
C THR A 539 -12.11 -9.99 11.63
N GLN A 540 -11.23 -10.56 12.45
CA GLN A 540 -11.54 -11.77 13.21
C GLN A 540 -12.62 -11.51 14.27
N LEU A 541 -12.57 -10.36 14.96
CA LEU A 541 -13.53 -10.04 16.01
C LEU A 541 -14.96 -9.92 15.47
N SER A 542 -15.16 -9.11 14.42
CA SER A 542 -16.48 -8.90 13.82
C SER A 542 -17.04 -10.21 13.27
N LEU A 543 -16.21 -11.01 12.60
CA LEU A 543 -16.58 -12.34 12.10
C LEU A 543 -17.12 -13.24 13.23
N ARG A 544 -16.37 -13.42 14.32
CA ARG A 544 -16.76 -14.31 15.42
C ARG A 544 -18.02 -13.82 16.13
N VAL A 545 -18.16 -12.51 16.35
CA VAL A 545 -19.39 -11.95 16.93
C VAL A 545 -20.59 -12.22 16.02
N MET A 546 -20.42 -12.08 14.70
CA MET A 546 -21.49 -12.34 13.74
C MET A 546 -21.88 -13.82 13.70
N GLU A 547 -20.92 -14.74 13.71
CA GLU A 547 -21.18 -16.18 13.79
C GLU A 547 -21.95 -16.56 15.04
N VAL A 548 -21.54 -16.04 16.22
CA VAL A 548 -22.24 -16.26 17.48
C VAL A 548 -23.68 -15.74 17.42
N CYS A 549 -23.90 -14.53 16.88
CA CYS A 549 -25.23 -13.97 16.72
C CYS A 549 -26.11 -14.81 15.77
N LEU A 550 -25.55 -15.33 14.68
CA LEU A 550 -26.27 -16.19 13.73
C LEU A 550 -26.60 -17.56 14.34
N ILE A 551 -25.66 -18.18 15.07
CA ILE A 551 -25.89 -19.46 15.78
C ILE A 551 -26.98 -19.30 16.83
N LEU A 552 -26.93 -18.24 17.64
CA LEU A 552 -27.99 -17.92 18.60
C LEU A 552 -29.32 -17.66 17.87
N GLY A 553 -29.31 -16.94 16.74
CA GLY A 553 -30.49 -16.75 15.89
C GLY A 553 -31.10 -18.07 15.39
N ILE A 554 -30.27 -19.04 14.99
CA ILE A 554 -30.70 -20.39 14.60
C ILE A 554 -31.36 -21.10 15.79
N LEU A 555 -30.72 -21.10 16.97
CA LEU A 555 -31.27 -21.74 18.17
C LEU A 555 -32.62 -21.14 18.57
N LEU A 556 -32.75 -19.82 18.51
CA LEU A 556 -34.00 -19.11 18.79
C LEU A 556 -35.09 -19.43 17.76
N ALA A 557 -34.77 -19.42 16.46
CA ALA A 557 -35.72 -19.79 15.41
C ALA A 557 -36.18 -21.25 15.52
N VAL A 558 -35.26 -22.17 15.86
CA VAL A 558 -35.56 -23.58 16.12
C VAL A 558 -36.44 -23.73 17.36
N SER A 559 -36.16 -22.98 18.44
CA SER A 559 -37.00 -22.93 19.63
C SER A 559 -38.43 -22.49 19.30
N MET A 560 -38.61 -21.44 18.48
CA MET A 560 -39.93 -21.00 18.00
C MET A 560 -40.64 -22.07 17.15
N ILE A 561 -39.91 -22.88 16.39
CA ILE A 561 -40.48 -24.00 15.63
C ILE A 561 -41.02 -25.10 16.55
N PHE A 562 -40.36 -25.37 17.68
CA PHE A 562 -40.79 -26.38 18.65
C PHE A 562 -41.88 -25.88 19.59
N LEU A 563 -41.83 -24.61 20.01
CA LEU A 563 -42.78 -23.98 20.94
C LEU A 563 -44.08 -23.50 20.27
N GLY A 564 -44.12 -23.44 18.93
CA GLY A 564 -45.27 -22.92 18.17
C GLY A 564 -46.48 -23.88 18.16
N PRO A 565 -47.66 -23.48 18.66
CA PRO A 565 -48.86 -24.33 18.61
C PRO A 565 -49.34 -24.57 17.18
N CYS A 566 -49.72 -25.83 16.90
CA CYS A 566 -50.29 -26.26 15.62
C CYS A 566 -51.74 -25.80 15.38
N THR A 567 -52.42 -25.21 16.37
CA THR A 567 -53.84 -24.85 16.33
C THR A 567 -54.04 -23.36 16.05
N ALA A 568 -55.15 -23.00 15.41
CA ALA A 568 -55.55 -21.61 15.25
C ALA A 568 -56.11 -21.10 16.58
N THR A 569 -55.65 -19.94 17.03
CA THR A 569 -55.96 -19.38 18.36
C THR A 569 -57.03 -18.29 18.33
N ALA A 570 -57.24 -17.63 17.18
CA ALA A 570 -58.30 -16.65 16.96
C ALA A 570 -58.96 -16.91 15.60
N PRO A 571 -60.21 -16.49 15.39
CA PRO A 571 -60.91 -16.69 14.11
C PRO A 571 -60.34 -15.79 13.01
N TRP A 572 -60.00 -14.53 13.33
CA TRP A 572 -59.58 -13.50 12.38
C TRP A 572 -58.27 -12.81 12.80
N ASN A 573 -57.63 -12.08 11.89
CA ASN A 573 -56.42 -11.30 12.18
C ASN A 573 -56.77 -10.03 12.99
N PRO A 574 -56.35 -9.87 14.25
CA PRO A 574 -56.77 -8.77 15.13
C PRO A 574 -56.01 -7.45 14.86
N THR A 575 -55.51 -7.22 13.64
CA THR A 575 -54.80 -5.99 13.25
C THR A 575 -55.75 -4.86 12.82
N SER A 576 -56.93 -5.19 12.31
CA SER A 576 -57.94 -4.21 11.90
C SER A 576 -59.04 -4.06 12.95
N ILE A 577 -59.63 -2.86 13.04
CA ILE A 577 -60.73 -2.59 13.98
C ILE A 577 -61.93 -3.49 13.65
N SER A 578 -62.23 -3.72 12.37
CA SER A 578 -63.28 -4.63 11.90
C SER A 578 -63.14 -6.05 12.48
N SER A 579 -61.92 -6.58 12.46
CA SER A 579 -61.67 -7.94 12.93
C SER A 579 -61.83 -8.06 14.44
N VAL A 580 -61.39 -7.04 15.19
CA VAL A 580 -61.58 -7.00 16.65
C VAL A 580 -63.06 -6.87 17.00
N VAL A 581 -63.82 -6.04 16.27
CA VAL A 581 -65.28 -5.95 16.42
C VAL A 581 -65.94 -7.31 16.16
N ALA A 582 -65.60 -8.01 15.08
CA ALA A 582 -66.17 -9.31 14.78
C ALA A 582 -65.82 -10.40 15.82
N ILE A 583 -64.65 -10.30 16.45
CA ILE A 583 -64.23 -11.20 17.55
C ILE A 583 -65.03 -10.92 18.83
N VAL A 584 -65.30 -9.65 19.13
CA VAL A 584 -65.92 -9.22 20.39
C VAL A 584 -67.45 -9.14 20.32
N ALA A 585 -68.05 -9.02 19.14
CA ALA A 585 -69.49 -8.85 18.93
C ALA A 585 -70.37 -9.87 19.66
N LYS A 586 -69.91 -11.13 19.80
CA LYS A 586 -70.67 -12.19 20.49
C LYS A 586 -70.34 -12.31 21.99
N SER A 587 -69.43 -11.49 22.53
CA SER A 587 -68.88 -11.60 23.89
C SER A 587 -69.56 -10.63 24.89
N ASN A 588 -70.88 -10.74 25.10
CA ASN A 588 -71.67 -9.75 25.83
C ASN A 588 -71.18 -9.43 27.26
N ARG A 589 -70.67 -10.41 28.00
CA ARG A 589 -70.15 -10.20 29.37
C ARG A 589 -68.92 -9.28 29.42
N ILE A 590 -68.03 -9.36 28.43
CA ILE A 590 -66.84 -8.50 28.40
C ILE A 590 -67.20 -7.07 28.01
N CYS A 591 -68.15 -6.91 27.08
CA CYS A 591 -68.67 -5.60 26.68
C CYS A 591 -69.40 -4.92 27.85
N GLN A 592 -70.25 -5.65 28.58
CA GLN A 592 -70.93 -5.10 29.77
C GLN A 592 -69.96 -4.65 30.86
N SER A 593 -68.89 -5.42 31.08
CA SER A 593 -67.84 -5.05 32.04
C SER A 593 -67.07 -3.79 31.67
N LEU A 594 -66.98 -3.47 30.39
CA LEU A 594 -66.16 -2.41 29.85
C LEU A 594 -67.00 -1.19 29.39
N GLY A 595 -68.33 -1.27 29.51
CA GLY A 595 -69.23 -0.17 29.24
C GLY A 595 -68.93 1.03 30.16
N GLY A 596 -68.98 2.23 29.61
CA GLY A 596 -68.63 3.48 30.30
C GLY A 596 -67.14 3.73 30.46
N THR A 597 -66.25 2.77 30.14
CA THR A 597 -64.81 2.91 30.39
C THR A 597 -64.02 3.49 29.21
N GLY A 598 -64.68 4.04 28.18
CA GLY A 598 -64.04 4.52 26.94
C GLY A 598 -62.93 5.57 27.15
N THR A 599 -63.12 6.49 28.08
CA THR A 599 -62.14 7.54 28.46
C THR A 599 -61.16 7.09 29.55
N ALA A 600 -61.41 5.97 30.22
CA ALA A 600 -60.63 5.54 31.38
C ALA A 600 -59.16 5.21 31.01
N PRO A 601 -58.17 5.65 31.81
CA PRO A 601 -56.77 5.32 31.60
C PRO A 601 -56.52 3.81 31.78
N SER A 602 -55.39 3.31 31.26
CA SER A 602 -55.04 1.88 31.30
C SER A 602 -54.95 1.30 32.70
N ASP A 603 -54.59 2.12 33.70
CA ASP A 603 -54.46 1.67 35.09
C ASP A 603 -55.83 1.43 35.74
N ALA A 604 -56.78 2.35 35.54
CA ALA A 604 -58.17 2.18 35.96
C ALA A 604 -58.83 0.96 35.28
N LEU A 605 -58.51 0.74 34.01
CA LEU A 605 -58.92 -0.46 33.28
C LEU A 605 -58.32 -1.74 33.89
N SER A 606 -57.06 -1.68 34.36
CA SER A 606 -56.42 -2.81 35.02
C SER A 606 -57.06 -3.15 36.36
N ASP A 607 -57.49 -2.15 37.13
CA ASP A 607 -58.09 -2.36 38.44
C ASP A 607 -59.49 -2.96 38.33
N SER A 608 -60.29 -2.51 37.35
CA SER A 608 -61.64 -3.06 37.07
C SER A 608 -61.61 -4.55 36.68
N LEU A 609 -60.55 -4.99 36.00
CA LEU A 609 -60.46 -6.36 35.47
C LEU A 609 -59.65 -7.32 36.36
N LYS A 610 -59.11 -6.85 37.49
CA LYS A 610 -58.08 -7.53 38.30
C LYS A 610 -58.52 -8.86 38.92
N GLU A 611 -59.80 -8.99 39.28
CA GLU A 611 -60.32 -10.16 40.00
C GLU A 611 -60.95 -11.24 39.09
N ARG A 612 -60.75 -11.13 37.77
CA ARG A 612 -61.40 -12.02 36.77
C ARG A 612 -60.39 -12.82 35.97
N ARG A 613 -60.79 -14.04 35.59
CA ARG A 613 -60.05 -14.90 34.66
C ARG A 613 -60.74 -14.96 33.31
N TYR A 614 -59.96 -14.92 32.25
CA TYR A 614 -60.43 -14.86 30.86
C TYR A 614 -59.92 -16.06 30.08
N TYR A 615 -60.80 -16.65 29.26
CA TYR A 615 -60.45 -17.70 28.30
C TYR A 615 -61.30 -17.58 27.04
N SER A 616 -60.81 -18.12 25.92
CA SER A 616 -61.50 -18.09 24.63
C SER A 616 -62.01 -19.47 24.23
N GLU A 617 -63.23 -19.53 23.69
CA GLU A 617 -63.85 -20.79 23.22
C GLU A 617 -64.50 -20.59 21.84
N LEU A 618 -64.31 -21.56 20.95
CA LEU A 618 -64.96 -21.59 19.64
C LEU A 618 -66.22 -22.45 19.71
N THR A 619 -67.39 -21.81 19.74
CA THR A 619 -68.70 -22.50 19.77
C THR A 619 -69.30 -22.60 18.35
N PRO A 620 -70.30 -23.48 18.11
CA PRO A 620 -71.04 -23.51 16.84
C PRO A 620 -71.71 -22.16 16.50
N LYS A 621 -71.99 -21.34 17.52
CA LYS A 621 -72.57 -20.00 17.38
C LYS A 621 -71.53 -18.91 17.10
N GLY A 622 -70.23 -19.21 17.18
CA GLY A 622 -69.13 -18.26 16.95
C GLY A 622 -68.06 -18.30 18.04
N PHE A 623 -67.04 -17.46 17.91
CA PHE A 623 -65.96 -17.28 18.89
C PHE A 623 -66.43 -16.39 20.05
N LEU A 624 -66.19 -16.80 21.30
CA LEU A 624 -66.55 -16.04 22.49
C LEU A 624 -65.36 -15.95 23.47
N ILE A 625 -65.23 -14.80 24.12
CA ILE A 625 -64.35 -14.60 25.28
C ILE A 625 -65.22 -14.73 26.54
N LYS A 626 -64.97 -15.77 27.34
CA LYS A 626 -65.69 -16.03 28.59
C LYS A 626 -64.88 -15.54 29.79
N THR A 627 -65.62 -15.22 30.86
CA THR A 627 -65.07 -14.74 32.13
C THR A 627 -65.48 -15.67 33.28
N GLU A 628 -64.54 -15.96 34.17
CA GLU A 628 -64.72 -16.75 35.40
C GLU A 628 -64.38 -15.87 36.62
N GLY A 629 -65.32 -15.72 37.56
CA GLY A 629 -65.22 -14.83 38.74
C GLY A 629 -66.58 -14.26 39.18
N ASN A 630 -66.65 -13.70 40.40
CA ASN A 630 -67.86 -13.05 40.93
C ASN A 630 -68.05 -11.64 40.35
N ASP A 631 -69.32 -11.21 40.21
CA ASP A 631 -69.68 -9.86 39.76
C ASP A 631 -69.31 -8.83 40.85
N ILE A 632 -68.43 -7.88 40.51
CA ILE A 632 -68.14 -6.68 41.32
C ILE A 632 -68.53 -5.44 40.50
N LYS A 633 -69.11 -4.46 41.21
CA LYS A 633 -69.74 -3.22 40.75
C LYS A 633 -69.05 -2.55 39.55
N SER A 634 -69.90 -2.03 38.65
CA SER A 634 -69.54 -1.01 37.66
C SER A 634 -68.83 0.16 38.34
N LEU A 635 -67.79 0.69 37.69
CA LEU A 635 -67.26 2.01 38.04
C LEU A 635 -68.37 3.03 37.77
N ASP A 636 -69.09 3.43 38.82
CA ASP A 636 -69.95 4.62 38.78
C ASP A 636 -69.06 5.86 38.65
N ASP A 637 -69.40 6.70 37.66
CA ASP A 637 -69.00 8.08 37.45
C ASP A 637 -67.61 8.49 37.99
N GLN A 638 -66.55 7.96 37.36
CA GLN A 638 -65.24 8.56 37.51
C GLN A 638 -65.10 9.75 36.55
N GLU A 639 -65.00 10.93 37.16
CA GLU A 639 -64.91 12.29 36.63
C GLU A 639 -64.18 12.45 35.28
N ASN A 640 -64.71 13.37 34.46
CA ASN A 640 -64.40 13.70 33.06
C ASN A 640 -62.96 14.19 32.73
N HIS A 641 -61.93 13.70 33.41
CA HIS A 641 -60.57 13.99 33.01
C HIS A 641 -60.15 13.05 31.88
N MET A 642 -59.87 13.63 30.72
CA MET A 642 -59.34 12.93 29.55
C MET A 642 -57.79 13.06 29.55
N PRO A 643 -57.03 12.25 30.30
CA PRO A 643 -55.59 12.22 30.14
C PRO A 643 -55.30 11.65 28.75
N ALA A 644 -54.84 12.51 27.86
CA ALA A 644 -54.51 12.10 26.52
C ALA A 644 -53.25 11.22 26.50
N TRP A 645 -53.34 10.05 25.88
CA TRP A 645 -52.18 9.19 25.70
C TRP A 645 -51.26 9.76 24.61
N ALA A 646 -49.98 9.91 24.95
CA ALA A 646 -48.93 10.34 24.02
C ALA A 646 -47.90 9.22 23.84
N PRO A 647 -47.78 8.63 22.63
CA PRO A 647 -46.82 7.56 22.40
C PRO A 647 -45.40 8.13 22.24
N PHE A 648 -44.40 7.49 22.87
CA PHE A 648 -43.00 7.87 22.66
C PHE A 648 -42.52 7.52 21.23
N PRO A 649 -41.86 8.44 20.50
CA PRO A 649 -41.62 9.85 20.85
C PRO A 649 -42.85 10.74 20.59
N GLY A 650 -43.26 11.49 21.61
CA GLY A 650 -44.28 12.55 21.49
C GLY A 650 -43.73 13.81 20.79
N LEU A 651 -44.53 14.85 20.64
CA LEU A 651 -44.22 16.02 19.82
C LEU A 651 -42.90 16.73 20.23
N ILE A 652 -42.69 16.95 21.52
CA ILE A 652 -41.45 17.58 22.04
C ILE A 652 -40.24 16.67 21.79
N ALA A 653 -40.38 15.37 22.08
CA ALA A 653 -39.32 14.40 21.86
C ALA A 653 -38.94 14.29 20.38
N ARG A 654 -39.91 14.41 19.45
CA ARG A 654 -39.64 14.49 18.01
C ARG A 654 -38.82 15.72 17.66
N GLY A 655 -39.17 16.89 18.22
CA GLY A 655 -38.39 18.12 18.06
C GLY A 655 -36.93 17.93 18.47
N VAL A 656 -36.68 17.29 19.63
CA VAL A 656 -35.31 16.95 20.09
C VAL A 656 -34.60 16.02 19.12
N VAL A 657 -35.27 15.00 18.59
CA VAL A 657 -34.69 14.09 17.58
C VAL A 657 -34.32 14.85 16.30
N PHE A 658 -35.18 15.75 15.82
CA PHE A 658 -34.91 16.56 14.63
C PHE A 658 -33.72 17.52 14.82
N ILE A 659 -33.60 18.15 16.00
CA ILE A 659 -32.44 18.97 16.36
C ILE A 659 -31.17 18.12 16.41
N ALA A 660 -31.22 16.94 17.04
CA ALA A 660 -30.08 16.04 17.11
C ALA A 660 -29.60 15.58 15.72
N VAL A 661 -30.52 15.27 14.80
CA VAL A 661 -30.18 14.91 13.41
C VAL A 661 -29.57 16.11 12.67
N SER A 662 -30.08 17.33 12.89
CA SER A 662 -29.52 18.54 12.28
C SER A 662 -28.09 18.83 12.76
N LEU A 663 -27.84 18.64 14.06
CA LEU A 663 -26.49 18.75 14.64
C LEU A 663 -25.55 17.67 14.11
N LEU A 664 -26.05 16.45 13.88
CA LEU A 664 -25.28 15.36 13.30
C LEU A 664 -24.83 15.67 11.86
N ILE A 665 -25.72 16.26 11.04
CA ILE A 665 -25.38 16.73 9.69
C ILE A 665 -24.26 17.78 9.76
N ALA A 666 -24.41 18.78 10.64
CA ALA A 666 -23.39 19.81 10.81
C ALA A 666 -22.04 19.22 11.29
N ALA A 667 -22.06 18.24 12.20
CA ALA A 667 -20.86 17.58 12.69
C ALA A 667 -20.14 16.79 11.58
N LEU A 668 -20.88 16.10 10.70
CA LEU A 668 -20.31 15.38 9.56
C LEU A 668 -19.63 16.32 8.56
N GLU A 669 -20.24 17.49 8.27
CA GLU A 669 -19.66 18.50 7.38
C GLU A 669 -18.40 19.12 7.99
N ILE A 670 -18.42 19.47 9.28
CA ILE A 670 -17.26 20.02 9.99
C ILE A 670 -16.11 19.00 9.97
N ALA A 671 -16.40 17.73 10.26
CA ALA A 671 -15.40 16.66 10.21
C ALA A 671 -14.83 16.48 8.81
N LEU A 672 -15.67 16.52 7.76
CA LEU A 672 -15.21 16.45 6.37
C LEU A 672 -14.29 17.63 6.02
N HIS A 673 -14.66 18.84 6.41
CA HIS A 673 -13.84 20.03 6.15
C HIS A 673 -12.48 19.97 6.88
N VAL A 674 -12.47 19.49 8.12
CA VAL A 674 -11.24 19.26 8.90
C VAL A 674 -10.39 18.16 8.26
N SER A 675 -11.00 17.07 7.80
CA SER A 675 -10.32 15.98 7.10
C SER A 675 -9.67 16.47 5.80
N GLN A 676 -10.36 17.29 5.02
CA GLN A 676 -9.83 17.85 3.77
C GLN A 676 -8.74 18.89 4.01
N LYS A 677 -8.86 19.71 5.06
CA LYS A 677 -7.88 20.77 5.37
C LYS A 677 -6.57 20.24 5.95
N ASN A 678 -6.62 19.15 6.71
CA ASN A 678 -5.47 18.61 7.46
C ASN A 678 -4.92 17.30 6.88
N ASP A 679 -5.33 16.92 5.66
CA ASP A 679 -5.01 15.63 5.02
C ASP A 679 -5.30 14.43 5.94
N GLY A 680 -6.51 14.41 6.51
CA GLY A 680 -7.01 13.39 7.41
C GLY A 680 -7.22 13.85 8.86
N LEU A 681 -8.05 13.12 9.59
CA LEU A 681 -8.49 13.39 10.96
C LEU A 681 -7.47 13.01 12.04
N GLY A 682 -6.62 12.02 11.78
CA GLY A 682 -5.65 11.54 12.77
C GLY A 682 -4.78 10.39 12.27
N ASN A 683 -3.78 10.00 13.07
CA ASN A 683 -2.89 8.89 12.73
C ASN A 683 -3.53 7.56 13.04
N VAL A 684 -3.46 6.67 12.06
CA VAL A 684 -3.82 5.27 12.24
C VAL A 684 -2.58 4.58 12.76
N SER A 685 -2.53 4.26 14.04
CA SER A 685 -1.52 3.33 14.52
C SER A 685 -1.93 1.92 14.08
N SER A 686 -0.96 1.02 13.91
CA SER A 686 -1.18 -0.39 13.57
C SER A 686 -1.99 -1.17 14.63
N ASN A 687 -2.49 -0.50 15.67
CA ASN A 687 -3.32 -1.10 16.70
C ASN A 687 -4.72 -1.43 16.16
N GLU A 688 -5.00 -2.73 16.08
CA GLU A 688 -6.29 -3.32 15.66
C GLU A 688 -7.51 -2.67 16.33
N HIS A 689 -7.35 -2.18 17.57
CA HIS A 689 -8.41 -1.60 18.39
C HIS A 689 -8.94 -0.26 17.87
N GLN A 690 -8.11 0.56 17.21
CA GLN A 690 -8.58 1.85 16.74
C GLN A 690 -9.55 1.68 15.55
N HIS A 691 -9.37 0.63 14.73
CA HIS A 691 -10.25 0.29 13.61
C HIS A 691 -11.71 0.10 14.00
N TYR A 692 -11.94 -0.56 15.12
CA TYR A 692 -13.30 -0.77 15.63
C TYR A 692 -13.95 0.53 16.10
N LEU A 693 -13.19 1.49 16.63
CA LEU A 693 -13.73 2.75 17.14
C LEU A 693 -14.35 3.59 16.01
N TRP A 694 -13.65 3.78 14.89
CA TRP A 694 -14.15 4.63 13.80
C TRP A 694 -15.14 3.93 12.85
N THR A 695 -15.24 2.59 12.85
CA THR A 695 -16.22 1.86 12.01
C THR A 695 -17.52 1.54 12.74
N ILE A 696 -17.44 1.13 14.03
CA ILE A 696 -18.63 0.75 14.81
C ILE A 696 -19.39 1.98 15.32
N LEU A 697 -18.69 3.04 15.74
CA LEU A 697 -19.32 4.23 16.32
C LEU A 697 -20.30 4.92 15.34
N PRO A 698 -19.94 5.22 14.07
CA PRO A 698 -20.88 5.81 13.12
C PRO A 698 -22.07 4.90 12.84
N SER A 699 -21.82 3.60 12.69
CA SER A 699 -22.84 2.59 12.48
C SER A 699 -23.85 2.54 13.64
N LEU A 700 -23.38 2.64 14.88
CA LEU A 700 -24.20 2.69 16.08
C LEU A 700 -25.07 3.96 16.15
N VAL A 701 -24.48 5.12 15.83
CA VAL A 701 -25.21 6.40 15.77
C VAL A 701 -26.30 6.36 14.71
N MET A 702 -25.96 5.91 13.49
CA MET A 702 -26.92 5.79 12.39
C MET A 702 -28.02 4.76 12.67
N ALA A 703 -27.68 3.63 13.30
CA ALA A 703 -28.66 2.64 13.74
C ALA A 703 -29.63 3.26 14.75
N SER A 704 -29.13 4.04 15.71
CA SER A 704 -29.94 4.72 16.72
C SER A 704 -30.93 5.70 16.10
N VAL A 705 -30.49 6.50 15.11
CA VAL A 705 -31.37 7.36 14.32
C VAL A 705 -32.44 6.52 13.60
N GLY A 706 -32.06 5.42 12.96
CA GLY A 706 -32.99 4.49 12.31
C GLY A 706 -34.05 3.91 13.25
N LEU A 707 -33.70 3.59 14.50
CA LEU A 707 -34.65 3.12 15.51
C LEU A 707 -35.67 4.19 15.90
N LEU A 708 -35.24 5.45 16.02
CA LEU A 708 -36.11 6.56 16.37
C LEU A 708 -37.14 6.84 15.27
N PHE A 709 -36.71 6.92 14.00
CA PHE A 709 -37.61 7.08 12.86
C PHE A 709 -38.51 5.87 12.66
N GLY A 710 -37.98 4.65 12.83
CA GLY A 710 -38.80 3.42 12.81
C GLY A 710 -39.88 3.43 13.89
N ARG A 711 -39.59 4.02 15.06
CA ARG A 711 -40.58 4.18 16.13
C ARG A 711 -41.64 5.24 15.82
N MET A 712 -41.25 6.37 15.24
CA MET A 712 -42.19 7.39 14.75
C MET A 712 -43.13 6.80 13.70
N ASP A 713 -42.59 6.03 12.76
CA ASP A 713 -43.37 5.36 11.72
C ASP A 713 -44.37 4.35 12.31
N PHE A 714 -43.92 3.52 13.26
CA PHE A 714 -44.78 2.58 13.95
C PHE A 714 -45.98 3.27 14.64
N ASN A 715 -45.72 4.37 15.37
CA ASN A 715 -46.78 5.15 16.04
C ASN A 715 -47.76 5.77 15.03
N THR A 716 -47.26 6.23 13.90
CA THR A 716 -48.10 6.84 12.84
C THR A 716 -48.99 5.78 12.18
N ARG A 717 -48.43 4.60 11.86
CA ARG A 717 -49.18 3.48 11.27
C ARG A 717 -50.26 2.93 12.21
N SER A 718 -49.98 2.86 13.51
CA SER A 718 -50.91 2.31 14.49
C SER A 718 -52.10 3.23 14.77
N LEU A 719 -51.87 4.54 14.77
CA LEU A 719 -52.88 5.54 15.06
C LEU A 719 -53.64 6.02 13.82
N ALA A 720 -53.12 5.78 12.61
CA ALA A 720 -53.74 6.22 11.36
C ALA A 720 -55.24 5.91 11.22
N PRO A 721 -55.74 4.67 11.48
CA PRO A 721 -57.18 4.38 11.37
C PRO A 721 -58.02 5.17 12.40
N TYR A 722 -57.50 5.37 13.61
CA TYR A 722 -58.18 6.12 14.67
C TYR A 722 -58.20 7.64 14.40
N ALA A 723 -57.13 8.18 13.82
CA ALA A 723 -57.05 9.60 13.46
C ALA A 723 -58.09 9.97 12.38
N GLN A 724 -58.43 9.06 11.48
CA GLN A 724 -59.50 9.25 10.50
C GLN A 724 -60.89 9.29 11.16
N LEU A 725 -61.14 8.44 12.17
CA LEU A 725 -62.41 8.40 12.90
C LEU A 725 -62.68 9.69 13.69
N LYS A 726 -61.62 10.41 14.10
CA LYS A 726 -61.72 11.68 14.83
C LYS A 726 -62.01 12.89 13.93
N ARG A 727 -61.98 12.74 12.59
CA ARG A 727 -62.27 13.84 11.66
C ARG A 727 -63.75 14.23 11.72
N ARG A 728 -64.04 15.53 11.56
CA ARG A 728 -65.43 16.06 11.54
C ARG A 728 -66.33 15.40 10.49
N THR A 729 -65.77 14.93 9.38
CA THR A 729 -66.53 14.28 8.31
C THR A 729 -66.87 12.81 8.59
N GLY A 730 -66.26 12.19 9.61
CA GLY A 730 -66.27 10.74 9.79
C GLY A 730 -65.44 10.00 8.73
N ALA A 731 -65.18 8.71 8.94
CA ALA A 731 -64.43 7.86 8.03
C ALA A 731 -65.32 6.83 7.32
N LEU A 732 -64.97 6.46 6.08
CA LEU A 732 -65.59 5.33 5.38
C LEU A 732 -65.07 3.99 5.92
N PHE A 733 -65.85 2.91 5.72
CA PHE A 733 -65.50 1.56 6.17
C PHE A 733 -64.09 1.12 5.71
N LYS A 734 -63.78 1.33 4.42
CA LYS A 734 -62.51 0.94 3.80
C LYS A 734 -61.33 1.82 4.24
N GLU A 735 -61.58 3.08 4.57
CA GLU A 735 -60.57 4.08 4.94
C GLU A 735 -60.07 3.92 6.39
N SER A 736 -60.84 3.26 7.26
CA SER A 736 -60.48 3.10 8.67
C SER A 736 -60.66 1.69 9.20
N MET A 737 -61.84 1.09 9.02
CA MET A 737 -62.24 -0.14 9.73
C MET A 737 -61.46 -1.39 9.28
N THR A 738 -61.18 -1.53 7.98
CA THR A 738 -60.47 -2.69 7.39
C THR A 738 -58.96 -2.44 7.17
N VAL A 739 -58.46 -1.28 7.57
CA VAL A 739 -57.08 -0.87 7.28
C VAL A 739 -56.08 -1.64 8.16
N ASN A 740 -55.02 -2.15 7.53
CA ASN A 740 -53.93 -2.85 8.21
C ASN A 740 -52.57 -2.42 7.62
N TYR A 741 -51.80 -1.64 8.40
CA TYR A 741 -50.43 -1.22 8.08
C TYR A 741 -49.36 -1.87 8.96
N LEU A 742 -49.77 -2.53 10.06
CA LEU A 742 -48.84 -3.04 11.07
C LEU A 742 -48.30 -4.43 10.71
N ASP A 743 -49.10 -5.25 10.03
CA ASP A 743 -48.69 -6.56 9.51
C ASP A 743 -48.31 -6.48 8.02
N SER A 744 -47.74 -5.37 7.56
CA SER A 744 -47.26 -5.21 6.18
C SER A 744 -45.82 -4.71 6.11
N LEU A 745 -45.08 -5.17 5.11
CA LEU A 745 -43.73 -4.67 4.81
C LEU A 745 -43.80 -3.18 4.42
N ALA A 746 -42.73 -2.43 4.64
CA ALA A 746 -42.70 -1.00 4.33
C ALA A 746 -43.11 -0.70 2.87
N SER A 747 -42.64 -1.50 1.91
CA SER A 747 -42.99 -1.37 0.48
C SER A 747 -44.48 -1.54 0.21
N THR A 748 -45.13 -2.54 0.82
CA THR A 748 -46.57 -2.75 0.64
C THR A 748 -47.39 -1.71 1.39
N SER A 749 -46.90 -1.22 2.54
CA SER A 749 -47.51 -0.12 3.28
C SER A 749 -47.50 1.20 2.48
N ILE A 750 -46.42 1.50 1.76
CA ILE A 750 -46.31 2.69 0.88
C ILE A 750 -47.34 2.65 -0.24
N ILE A 751 -47.44 1.53 -0.96
CA ILE A 751 -48.40 1.38 -2.07
C ILE A 751 -49.84 1.50 -1.55
N ARG A 752 -50.13 0.87 -0.40
CA ARG A 752 -51.46 0.91 0.21
C ARG A 752 -51.79 2.30 0.77
N SER A 753 -50.85 3.01 1.39
CA SER A 753 -51.10 4.35 1.94
C SER A 753 -51.40 5.39 0.86
N ILE A 754 -50.81 5.26 -0.33
CA ILE A 754 -51.17 6.05 -1.51
C ILE A 754 -52.62 5.76 -1.93
N ARG A 755 -52.98 4.48 -2.04
CA ARG A 755 -54.33 4.05 -2.44
C ARG A 755 -55.41 4.53 -1.46
N GLU A 756 -55.16 4.42 -0.17
CA GLU A 756 -56.11 4.79 0.90
C GLU A 756 -55.96 6.26 1.36
N ARG A 757 -55.13 7.08 0.68
CA ARG A 757 -54.92 8.52 0.95
C ARG A 757 -54.41 8.85 2.37
N HIS A 758 -53.61 7.97 2.95
CA HIS A 758 -52.98 8.17 4.27
C HIS A 758 -51.58 8.77 4.13
N PHE A 759 -51.51 10.06 3.79
CA PHE A 759 -50.23 10.75 3.49
C PHE A 759 -49.25 10.79 4.67
N ALA A 760 -49.73 10.90 5.92
CA ALA A 760 -48.86 10.84 7.08
C ALA A 760 -48.10 9.51 7.17
N VAL A 761 -48.81 8.39 6.95
CA VAL A 761 -48.22 7.05 6.89
C VAL A 761 -47.26 6.93 5.72
N LEU A 762 -47.61 7.45 4.54
CA LEU A 762 -46.71 7.46 3.37
C LEU A 762 -45.37 8.11 3.68
N VAL A 763 -45.38 9.32 4.26
CA VAL A 763 -44.17 10.08 4.53
C VAL A 763 -43.32 9.42 5.63
N THR A 764 -43.92 8.96 6.73
CA THR A 764 -43.16 8.30 7.80
C THR A 764 -42.65 6.92 7.42
N THR A 765 -43.40 6.16 6.61
CA THR A 765 -42.94 4.86 6.10
C THR A 765 -41.73 5.03 5.18
N PHE A 766 -41.75 6.07 4.36
CA PHE A 766 -40.63 6.40 3.47
C PHE A 766 -39.42 6.88 4.25
N ALA A 767 -39.62 7.71 5.29
CA ALA A 767 -38.55 8.11 6.20
C ALA A 767 -37.88 6.89 6.87
N ALA A 768 -38.66 5.99 7.47
CA ALA A 768 -38.12 4.77 8.11
C ALA A 768 -37.41 3.84 7.12
N LEU A 769 -37.89 3.74 5.88
CA LEU A 769 -37.22 2.99 4.82
C LEU A 769 -35.85 3.58 4.51
N ILE A 770 -35.76 4.90 4.32
CA ILE A 770 -34.51 5.61 4.01
C ILE A 770 -33.55 5.56 5.18
N SER A 771 -34.04 5.70 6.41
CA SER A 771 -33.22 5.56 7.61
C SER A 771 -32.57 4.18 7.74
N SER A 772 -33.15 3.13 7.13
CA SER A 772 -32.55 1.79 7.11
C SER A 772 -31.29 1.71 6.23
N PHE A 773 -31.09 2.65 5.29
CA PHE A 773 -29.89 2.73 4.47
C PHE A 773 -28.75 3.51 5.12
N LEU A 774 -28.98 4.25 6.21
CA LEU A 774 -27.97 5.08 6.86
C LEU A 774 -26.76 4.25 7.34
N VAL A 775 -27.01 3.08 7.94
CA VAL A 775 -25.93 2.20 8.43
C VAL A 775 -25.14 1.60 7.27
N ILE A 776 -25.77 1.36 6.12
CA ILE A 776 -25.11 0.84 4.92
C ILE A 776 -24.09 1.86 4.42
N VAL A 777 -24.45 3.13 4.29
CA VAL A 777 -23.53 4.17 3.81
C VAL A 777 -22.46 4.50 4.86
N ALA A 778 -22.80 4.44 6.15
CA ALA A 778 -21.88 4.70 7.24
C ALA A 778 -20.68 3.73 7.31
N SER A 779 -20.79 2.52 6.75
CA SER A 779 -19.66 1.57 6.72
C SER A 779 -18.51 2.01 5.82
N GLY A 780 -18.76 2.92 4.87
CA GLY A 780 -17.74 3.52 3.99
C GLY A 780 -17.29 4.93 4.42
N LEU A 781 -17.72 5.41 5.59
CA LEU A 781 -17.53 6.81 5.99
C LEU A 781 -16.05 7.18 6.21
N TYR A 782 -15.25 6.25 6.73
CA TYR A 782 -13.83 6.49 7.03
C TYR A 782 -12.93 5.43 6.38
N SER A 783 -11.85 5.88 5.74
CA SER A 783 -10.84 5.04 5.12
C SER A 783 -9.43 5.50 5.50
N PRO A 784 -8.47 4.57 5.65
CA PRO A 784 -7.06 4.94 5.81
C PRO A 784 -6.48 5.35 4.46
N ILE A 785 -5.85 6.53 4.40
CA ILE A 785 -5.10 7.02 3.24
C ILE A 785 -3.62 7.21 3.61
N GLU A 786 -2.72 7.02 2.64
CA GLU A 786 -1.29 7.28 2.79
C GLU A 786 -1.01 8.75 2.51
N VAL A 787 -0.43 9.47 3.48
CA VAL A 787 -0.07 10.89 3.33
C VAL A 787 1.42 11.06 3.61
N PRO A 788 2.21 11.63 2.68
CA PRO A 788 3.63 11.84 2.90
C PRO A 788 3.86 12.79 4.07
N HIS A 789 4.70 12.40 5.03
CA HIS A 789 5.03 13.22 6.19
C HIS A 789 6.45 13.77 6.08
N GLN A 790 6.59 15.09 6.15
CA GLN A 790 7.90 15.74 6.22
C GLN A 790 8.28 16.00 7.67
N MET A 791 9.47 15.55 8.07
CA MET A 791 10.05 15.78 9.39
C MET A 791 11.37 16.54 9.25
N ARG A 792 11.53 17.63 10.00
CA ARG A 792 12.78 18.41 10.01
C ARG A 792 13.77 17.79 11.00
N VAL A 793 14.97 17.47 10.54
CA VAL A 793 16.06 16.85 11.29
C VAL A 793 17.34 17.65 11.11
N ASN A 794 18.15 17.74 12.16
CA ASN A 794 19.47 18.35 12.08
C ASN A 794 20.51 17.29 11.76
N PHE A 795 21.23 17.47 10.66
CA PHE A 795 22.36 16.64 10.24
C PHE A 795 23.66 17.25 10.74
N THR A 796 24.63 16.41 11.06
CA THR A 796 25.96 16.84 11.50
C THR A 796 26.92 16.73 10.32
N GLN A 797 27.61 17.82 10.00
CA GLN A 797 28.67 17.80 9.00
C GLN A 797 29.96 17.23 9.60
N GLU A 798 30.44 16.12 9.06
CA GLU A 798 31.63 15.39 9.56
C GLU A 798 32.92 15.86 8.92
N THR A 799 32.87 16.26 7.64
CA THR A 799 34.06 16.65 6.88
C THR A 799 33.98 18.08 6.34
N THR A 800 35.15 18.66 6.08
CA THR A 800 35.30 19.96 5.43
C THR A 800 36.42 19.91 4.40
N PHE A 801 36.49 20.91 3.52
CA PHE A 801 37.57 21.05 2.55
C PHE A 801 38.64 22.04 3.05
N TYR A 802 39.92 21.67 2.99
CA TYR A 802 41.04 22.47 3.51
C TYR A 802 42.30 22.37 2.63
N ARG A 803 43.34 23.16 2.96
CA ARG A 803 44.65 23.16 2.31
C ARG A 803 45.49 21.96 2.75
N GLY A 804 45.63 20.93 1.91
CA GLY A 804 46.58 19.83 2.12
C GLY A 804 48.02 20.21 1.73
N ASN A 805 49.02 19.44 2.20
CA ASN A 805 50.39 19.52 1.66
C ASN A 805 50.43 18.80 0.30
N SER A 806 50.94 19.47 -0.74
CA SER A 806 51.00 18.93 -2.10
C SER A 806 52.00 17.77 -2.29
N ALA A 807 52.93 17.59 -1.34
CA ALA A 807 53.95 16.54 -1.34
C ALA A 807 53.42 15.14 -0.95
N ASP A 808 52.28 15.08 -0.24
CA ASP A 808 51.68 13.83 0.26
C ASP A 808 50.50 13.35 -0.60
N ALA A 809 50.22 14.02 -1.73
CA ALA A 809 49.02 13.82 -2.54
C ALA A 809 49.17 12.67 -3.55
N ASP A 810 48.50 11.54 -3.32
CA ASP A 810 48.26 10.56 -4.39
C ASP A 810 47.11 11.07 -5.28
N LYS A 811 47.48 11.58 -6.46
CA LYS A 811 46.56 12.24 -7.40
C LYS A 811 45.84 11.24 -8.31
N ASN A 812 46.27 9.98 -8.32
CA ASN A 812 45.81 8.96 -9.24
C ASN A 812 44.35 8.51 -9.03
N PRO A 813 43.82 8.36 -7.79
CA PRO A 813 42.46 7.85 -7.57
C PRO A 813 41.35 8.73 -8.20
N GLY A 814 41.42 10.05 -8.00
CA GLY A 814 40.44 10.99 -8.59
C GLY A 814 40.42 10.95 -10.13
N MET A 815 41.54 10.63 -10.77
CA MET A 815 41.63 10.46 -12.22
C MET A 815 40.97 9.15 -12.70
N VAL A 816 41.15 8.05 -11.96
CA VAL A 816 40.53 6.74 -12.27
C VAL A 816 39.03 6.88 -12.34
N VAL A 817 38.45 7.48 -11.31
CA VAL A 817 37.00 7.73 -11.24
C VAL A 817 36.54 8.63 -12.39
N THR A 818 37.31 9.65 -12.72
CA THR A 818 36.98 10.57 -13.82
C THR A 818 36.98 9.88 -15.18
N LYS A 819 37.96 9.00 -15.45
CA LYS A 819 37.96 8.15 -16.67
C LYS A 819 36.67 7.34 -16.77
N GLU A 820 36.29 6.74 -15.66
CA GLU A 820 35.12 5.87 -15.57
C GLU A 820 33.81 6.63 -15.82
N ILE A 821 33.69 7.86 -15.32
CA ILE A 821 32.54 8.72 -15.57
C ILE A 821 32.52 9.17 -17.04
N LEU A 822 33.65 9.68 -17.55
CA LEU A 822 33.71 10.34 -18.86
C LEU A 822 33.77 9.37 -20.04
N GLN A 823 34.42 8.22 -19.94
CA GLN A 823 34.54 7.27 -21.06
C GLN A 823 33.58 6.07 -20.93
N LYS A 824 33.18 5.71 -19.70
CA LYS A 824 32.37 4.50 -19.44
C LYS A 824 30.96 4.79 -18.91
N ASN A 825 30.56 6.06 -18.80
CA ASN A 825 29.23 6.50 -18.37
C ASN A 825 28.77 5.85 -17.05
N LEU A 826 29.69 5.79 -16.07
CA LEU A 826 29.41 5.28 -14.73
C LEU A 826 28.80 6.38 -13.84
N THR A 827 27.95 5.97 -12.90
CA THR A 827 27.33 6.87 -11.92
C THR A 827 28.36 7.51 -11.01
N PHE A 828 28.16 8.78 -10.67
CA PHE A 828 29.01 9.52 -9.74
C PHE A 828 29.14 8.80 -8.39
N PRO A 829 30.32 8.79 -7.75
CA PRO A 829 30.50 8.22 -6.43
C PRO A 829 29.82 9.08 -5.36
N ARG A 830 29.65 8.48 -4.18
CA ARG A 830 29.05 9.16 -3.01
C ARG A 830 29.75 10.49 -2.73
N TRP A 831 28.94 11.47 -2.34
CA TRP A 831 29.39 12.83 -2.03
C TRP A 831 29.96 13.61 -3.22
N THR A 832 29.77 13.15 -4.45
CA THR A 832 30.01 13.94 -5.66
C THR A 832 28.84 13.80 -6.62
N TYR A 833 28.59 14.84 -7.41
CA TYR A 833 27.66 14.77 -8.53
C TYR A 833 28.08 15.83 -9.56
N ASP A 834 28.37 15.39 -10.77
CA ASP A 834 28.79 16.27 -11.85
C ASP A 834 30.02 17.13 -11.47
N GLU A 835 29.90 18.46 -11.50
CA GLU A 835 30.96 19.41 -11.12
C GLU A 835 31.10 19.62 -9.59
N LEU A 836 30.22 19.01 -8.77
CA LEU A 836 30.06 19.33 -7.34
C LEU A 836 30.65 18.24 -6.43
N ALA A 837 31.39 18.67 -5.41
CA ALA A 837 31.85 17.84 -4.29
C ALA A 837 31.19 18.30 -2.97
N PHE A 838 30.56 17.37 -2.25
CA PHE A 838 29.82 17.63 -1.02
C PHE A 838 30.62 17.20 0.23
N PRO A 839 30.41 17.82 1.40
CA PRO A 839 30.92 17.28 2.65
C PRO A 839 30.09 16.07 3.13
N GLU A 840 30.74 15.14 3.84
CA GLU A 840 30.08 14.01 4.48
C GLU A 840 29.22 14.43 5.67
N LEU A 841 28.10 13.71 5.84
CA LEU A 841 27.08 13.98 6.85
C LEU A 841 26.81 12.74 7.69
N SER A 842 26.53 12.97 8.96
CA SER A 842 25.98 11.96 9.88
C SER A 842 24.65 12.44 10.46
N MET A 843 23.88 11.50 11.00
CA MET A 843 22.58 11.77 11.63
C MET A 843 22.46 10.97 12.92
N ASP A 844 22.31 11.68 14.04
CA ASP A 844 22.02 11.11 15.35
C ASP A 844 20.50 10.93 15.50
N MET A 845 19.93 9.83 15.02
CA MET A 845 18.49 9.60 15.22
C MET A 845 18.10 8.13 15.47
N PRO A 846 17.23 7.86 16.46
CA PRO A 846 16.77 6.52 16.85
C PRO A 846 15.61 6.01 15.99
N LEU A 847 15.74 6.02 14.65
CA LEU A 847 14.81 5.29 13.79
C LEU A 847 15.27 3.83 13.72
N SER A 848 14.34 2.89 13.90
CA SER A 848 14.65 1.47 13.74
C SER A 848 15.20 1.21 12.33
N SER A 849 16.20 0.36 12.18
CA SER A 849 16.91 0.12 10.89
C SER A 849 15.97 -0.28 9.74
N ASN A 850 14.75 -0.75 10.04
CA ASN A 850 13.74 -1.15 9.06
C ASN A 850 12.86 0.02 8.57
N GLU A 851 12.87 1.19 9.23
CA GLU A 851 12.05 2.36 8.87
C GLU A 851 12.81 3.41 8.02
N THR A 852 14.12 3.22 7.82
CA THR A 852 14.99 4.17 7.09
C THR A 852 15.17 3.83 5.61
N GLU A 853 14.71 2.67 5.16
CA GLU A 853 14.85 2.25 3.75
C GLU A 853 13.98 3.10 2.81
N ASN A 854 14.61 3.74 1.82
CA ASN A 854 13.97 4.60 0.80
C ASN A 854 13.36 5.91 1.33
N LEU A 855 13.90 6.44 2.43
CA LEU A 855 13.61 7.82 2.83
C LEU A 855 14.47 8.79 2.01
N TYR A 856 13.87 9.90 1.60
CA TYR A 856 14.57 11.00 0.96
C TYR A 856 14.78 12.14 1.94
N VAL A 857 15.98 12.72 1.91
CA VAL A 857 16.39 13.87 2.70
C VAL A 857 16.65 15.03 1.77
N ASP A 858 15.87 16.10 1.90
CA ASP A 858 16.12 17.37 1.23
C ASP A 858 16.90 18.29 2.17
N ILE A 859 18.11 18.68 1.76
CA ILE A 859 19.01 19.47 2.60
C ILE A 859 19.78 20.49 1.76
N ARG A 860 19.99 21.69 2.33
CA ARG A 860 20.79 22.75 1.72
C ARG A 860 22.17 22.77 2.37
N MET A 861 23.23 22.64 1.57
CA MET A 861 24.61 22.58 2.08
C MET A 861 25.63 23.18 1.12
N PRO A 862 26.79 23.62 1.62
CA PRO A 862 27.88 24.08 0.78
C PRO A 862 28.47 22.92 -0.03
N ALA A 863 28.49 23.05 -1.35
CA ALA A 863 29.23 22.19 -2.26
C ALA A 863 30.45 22.94 -2.79
N LEU A 864 31.55 22.22 -3.02
CA LEU A 864 32.77 22.75 -3.61
C LEU A 864 32.81 22.39 -5.10
N ARG A 865 33.13 23.35 -5.97
CA ARG A 865 33.38 23.11 -7.39
C ARG A 865 34.57 23.91 -7.89
N ALA A 866 35.15 23.46 -9.00
CA ALA A 866 36.20 24.21 -9.68
C ALA A 866 35.60 25.36 -10.51
N ALA A 867 36.30 26.48 -10.55
CA ALA A 867 35.96 27.67 -11.29
C ALA A 867 37.23 28.23 -11.95
N PRO A 868 37.82 27.52 -12.94
CA PRO A 868 39.07 27.93 -13.56
C PRO A 868 38.92 29.29 -14.25
N ALA A 869 39.96 30.11 -14.14
CA ALA A 869 40.05 31.40 -14.82
C ALA A 869 40.84 31.23 -16.12
N CYS A 870 40.15 31.29 -17.25
CA CYS A 870 40.72 30.99 -18.56
C CYS A 870 40.86 32.23 -19.45
N TYR A 871 41.94 32.27 -20.24
CA TYR A 871 42.21 33.25 -21.27
C TYR A 871 42.24 32.56 -22.64
N PHE A 872 41.31 32.94 -23.52
CA PHE A 872 41.11 32.33 -24.84
C PHE A 872 41.76 33.17 -25.95
N GLN A 873 42.40 32.51 -26.92
CA GLN A 873 43.06 33.13 -28.07
C GLN A 873 42.73 32.37 -29.36
N THR A 874 42.43 33.10 -30.43
CA THR A 874 42.18 32.53 -31.76
C THR A 874 42.60 33.49 -32.88
N GLY A 875 42.80 32.96 -34.09
CA GLY A 875 43.13 33.75 -35.28
C GLY A 875 44.38 34.62 -35.11
N SER A 876 44.28 35.92 -35.37
CA SER A 876 45.41 36.87 -35.33
C SER A 876 45.93 37.17 -33.91
N GLN A 877 45.20 36.78 -32.86
CA GLN A 877 45.63 36.96 -31.46
C GLN A 877 46.59 35.86 -30.98
N LEU A 878 46.71 34.78 -31.76
CA LEU A 878 47.53 33.61 -31.45
C LEU A 878 48.75 33.57 -32.36
N GLN A 879 49.95 33.69 -31.80
CA GLN A 879 51.19 33.50 -32.56
C GLN A 879 51.61 32.04 -32.51
N TRP A 880 51.72 31.40 -33.67
CA TRP A 880 52.08 29.99 -33.79
C TRP A 880 53.04 29.75 -34.95
N ASN A 881 53.86 28.70 -34.85
CA ASN A 881 54.80 28.28 -35.87
C ASN A 881 54.73 26.76 -36.07
N LEU A 882 54.49 26.29 -37.31
CA LEU A 882 54.44 24.88 -37.67
C LEU A 882 55.70 24.50 -38.44
N THR A 883 56.42 23.48 -37.97
CA THR A 883 57.64 22.96 -38.63
C THR A 883 57.59 21.45 -38.75
N LYS A 884 58.06 20.89 -39.88
CA LYS A 884 58.14 19.44 -40.08
C LYS A 884 59.52 18.94 -39.65
N VAL A 885 59.58 18.05 -38.67
CA VAL A 885 60.82 17.54 -38.07
C VAL A 885 60.93 16.04 -38.30
N LYS A 886 62.14 15.52 -38.51
CA LYS A 886 62.38 14.07 -38.56
C LYS A 886 62.67 13.54 -37.16
N HIS A 887 61.90 12.55 -36.72
CA HIS A 887 62.09 11.85 -35.45
C HIS A 887 62.05 10.34 -35.75
N ASP A 888 63.12 9.62 -35.41
CA ASP A 888 63.25 8.16 -35.59
C ASP A 888 62.77 7.61 -36.96
N ASN A 889 63.23 8.22 -38.06
CA ASN A 889 62.87 7.93 -39.46
C ASN A 889 61.45 8.31 -39.93
N GLU A 890 60.60 8.87 -39.08
CA GLU A 890 59.27 9.39 -39.45
C GLU A 890 59.24 10.93 -39.47
N SER A 891 58.39 11.51 -40.33
CA SER A 891 58.19 12.97 -40.39
C SER A 891 57.02 13.37 -39.50
N ILE A 892 57.31 14.08 -38.41
CA ILE A 892 56.30 14.60 -37.46
C ILE A 892 56.16 16.12 -37.60
N TYR A 893 54.99 16.65 -37.28
CA TYR A 893 54.75 18.10 -37.25
C TYR A 893 54.98 18.64 -35.83
N LYS A 894 55.80 19.68 -35.72
CA LYS A 894 56.04 20.43 -34.49
C LYS A 894 55.33 21.77 -34.56
N LEU A 895 54.24 21.91 -33.82
CA LEU A 895 53.49 23.16 -33.65
C LEU A 895 53.97 23.87 -32.38
N SER A 896 54.50 25.08 -32.49
CA SER A 896 54.88 25.91 -31.34
C SER A 896 53.89 27.04 -31.17
N VAL A 897 53.19 27.09 -30.04
CA VAL A 897 52.21 28.14 -29.72
C VAL A 897 52.78 29.03 -28.62
N LEU A 898 52.67 30.35 -28.82
CA LEU A 898 53.07 31.35 -27.84
C LEU A 898 51.86 31.72 -26.96
N ALA A 899 51.86 31.19 -25.73
CA ALA A 899 50.80 31.42 -24.74
C ALA A 899 51.23 32.47 -23.69
N PRO A 900 50.31 33.29 -23.15
CA PRO A 900 50.63 34.27 -22.11
C PRO A 900 50.99 33.58 -20.79
N SER A 901 51.96 34.14 -20.06
CA SER A 901 52.24 33.73 -18.69
C SER A 901 51.07 34.10 -17.76
N MET A 902 50.63 33.15 -16.95
CA MET A 902 49.55 33.33 -15.98
C MET A 902 50.11 33.43 -14.55
N PRO A 903 49.48 34.20 -13.63
CA PRO A 903 49.88 34.23 -12.23
C PRO A 903 49.74 32.84 -11.56
N CYS A 904 50.56 32.57 -10.54
CA CYS A 904 50.53 31.32 -9.78
C CYS A 904 49.31 31.21 -8.84
N SER A 905 48.65 32.33 -8.56
CA SER A 905 47.42 32.40 -7.77
C SER A 905 46.53 33.55 -8.23
N LEU A 906 45.21 33.39 -8.14
CA LEU A 906 44.26 34.50 -8.33
C LEU A 906 44.41 35.62 -7.27
N ALA A 907 45.16 35.38 -6.20
CA ALA A 907 45.48 36.39 -5.18
C ALA A 907 46.72 37.24 -5.53
N ASP A 908 47.52 36.84 -6.52
CA ASP A 908 48.72 37.58 -6.93
C ASP A 908 48.31 38.80 -7.77
N GLN A 909 48.71 40.00 -7.34
CA GLN A 909 48.33 41.27 -7.98
C GLN A 909 49.03 41.53 -9.33
N ASP A 910 50.03 40.73 -9.69
CA ASP A 910 50.76 40.83 -10.96
C ASP A 910 50.11 39.94 -12.03
N MET A 911 48.86 40.25 -12.40
CA MET A 911 48.30 39.78 -13.67
C MET A 911 49.04 40.48 -14.82
N GLY A 912 49.88 39.73 -15.54
CA GLY A 912 50.33 40.14 -16.87
C GLY A 912 51.79 40.54 -16.97
N SER A 913 52.71 39.62 -16.65
CA SER A 913 53.95 39.62 -17.43
C SER A 913 53.57 39.21 -18.86
N THR A 914 53.84 40.06 -19.85
CA THR A 914 53.64 39.77 -21.28
C THR A 914 54.68 38.77 -21.83
N SER A 915 55.31 37.98 -20.96
CA SER A 915 56.23 36.93 -21.43
C SER A 915 55.39 35.84 -22.08
N LEU A 916 55.66 35.63 -23.37
CA LEU A 916 55.06 34.58 -24.16
C LEU A 916 55.91 33.32 -24.01
N THR A 917 55.33 32.27 -23.47
CA THR A 917 55.99 30.97 -23.33
C THR A 917 55.71 30.15 -24.57
N SER A 918 56.77 29.77 -25.30
CA SER A 918 56.67 28.88 -26.45
C SER A 918 56.47 27.44 -25.99
N SER A 919 55.29 26.88 -26.24
CA SER A 919 55.00 25.46 -25.94
C SER A 919 54.98 24.63 -27.23
N PRO A 920 55.94 23.73 -27.45
CA PRO A 920 55.97 22.87 -28.62
C PRO A 920 55.10 21.62 -28.43
N VAL A 921 54.27 21.33 -29.43
CA VAL A 921 53.41 20.16 -29.55
C VAL A 921 53.88 19.31 -30.72
N LEU A 922 53.97 17.99 -30.53
CA LEU A 922 54.37 17.03 -31.57
C LEU A 922 53.14 16.28 -32.07
N LEU A 923 52.92 16.28 -33.39
CA LEU A 923 51.75 15.70 -34.05
C LEU A 923 52.22 14.69 -35.11
N LYS A 924 51.60 13.50 -35.13
CA LYS A 924 52.04 12.35 -35.92
C LYS A 924 51.52 12.38 -37.35
N SER A 925 50.31 12.89 -37.57
CA SER A 925 49.60 12.84 -38.86
C SER A 925 48.94 14.19 -39.22
N GLN A 926 48.31 14.29 -40.40
CA GLN A 926 47.42 15.42 -40.74
C GLN A 926 46.00 15.12 -40.25
N GLY A 927 45.21 16.16 -39.95
CA GLY A 927 43.84 16.05 -39.42
C GLY A 927 43.62 16.90 -38.16
N PHE A 928 42.48 16.65 -37.51
CA PHE A 928 42.12 17.32 -36.26
C PHE A 928 43.11 16.99 -35.14
N PHE A 929 43.47 17.99 -34.35
CA PHE A 929 44.33 17.82 -33.19
C PHE A 929 43.80 18.57 -31.97
N GLY A 930 44.18 18.11 -30.80
CA GLY A 930 43.81 18.67 -29.50
C GLY A 930 44.77 18.18 -28.45
N GLN A 931 45.42 19.09 -27.74
CA GLN A 931 46.53 18.81 -26.84
C GLN A 931 46.46 19.72 -25.61
N SER A 932 46.70 19.15 -24.45
CA SER A 932 46.81 19.84 -23.16
C SER A 932 48.25 19.76 -22.65
N THR A 933 48.74 20.85 -22.07
CA THR A 933 50.13 20.93 -21.58
C THR A 933 50.25 21.84 -20.37
N MET A 934 51.23 21.54 -19.52
CA MET A 934 51.54 22.33 -18.34
C MET A 934 52.33 23.58 -18.74
N LEU A 935 51.87 24.75 -18.29
CA LEU A 935 52.64 25.98 -18.33
C LEU A 935 53.14 26.32 -16.92
N PRO A 936 54.46 26.45 -16.70
CA PRO A 936 54.98 26.89 -15.42
C PRO A 936 54.49 28.32 -15.13
N CYS A 937 54.13 28.58 -13.88
CA CYS A 937 53.82 29.92 -13.43
C CYS A 937 55.11 30.58 -12.89
N GLY A 938 55.54 31.68 -13.51
CA GLY A 938 56.81 32.33 -13.19
C GLY A 938 58.06 31.43 -13.36
N ASN A 939 59.07 31.60 -12.49
CA ASN A 939 60.35 30.87 -12.54
C ASN A 939 60.38 29.60 -11.67
N ASN A 940 59.28 29.24 -11.01
CA ASN A 940 59.26 28.21 -9.96
C ASN A 940 58.43 27.00 -10.40
N PHE A 941 59.07 25.85 -10.60
CA PHE A 941 58.40 24.60 -11.01
C PHE A 941 57.51 23.96 -9.93
N ASN A 942 57.53 24.51 -8.70
CA ASN A 942 56.83 23.96 -7.52
C ASN A 942 55.53 24.73 -7.15
N ALA A 943 55.12 25.72 -7.93
CA ALA A 943 53.88 26.49 -7.69
C ALA A 943 52.75 26.03 -8.63
N ASN A 944 51.48 26.31 -8.30
CA ASN A 944 50.28 25.87 -9.03
C ASN A 944 50.34 26.31 -10.51
N PRO A 945 50.68 25.40 -11.45
CA PRO A 945 50.91 25.76 -12.84
C PRO A 945 49.57 25.94 -13.58
N ALA A 946 49.61 26.71 -14.68
CA ALA A 946 48.47 26.88 -15.56
C ALA A 946 48.39 25.73 -16.57
N THR A 947 47.18 25.43 -17.05
CA THR A 947 46.95 24.43 -18.09
C THR A 947 46.69 25.14 -19.42
N LEU A 948 47.43 24.77 -20.47
CA LEU A 948 47.25 25.25 -21.83
C LEU A 948 46.57 24.17 -22.67
N TYR A 949 45.40 24.48 -23.20
CA TYR A 949 44.68 23.67 -24.17
C TYR A 949 44.87 24.26 -25.57
N ILE A 950 45.24 23.43 -26.54
CA ILE A 950 45.48 23.83 -27.93
C ILE A 950 44.74 22.86 -28.84
N TRP A 951 43.96 23.38 -29.80
CA TRP A 951 43.26 22.54 -30.76
C TRP A 951 43.15 23.22 -32.13
N GLY A 952 42.89 22.43 -33.16
CA GLY A 952 42.73 22.92 -34.53
C GLY A 952 42.82 21.81 -35.56
N ASN A 953 43.13 22.18 -36.80
CA ASN A 953 43.30 21.25 -37.91
C ASN A 953 44.64 21.45 -38.61
N ILE A 954 45.24 20.36 -39.07
CA ILE A 954 46.38 20.41 -40.01
C ILE A 954 45.95 19.82 -41.33
N GLN A 955 46.00 20.63 -42.39
CA GLN A 955 45.70 20.23 -43.75
C GLN A 955 46.75 20.80 -44.72
N ASN A 956 47.20 20.00 -45.68
CA ASN A 956 48.17 20.41 -46.72
C ASN A 956 49.48 21.00 -46.15
N ASP A 957 50.05 20.37 -45.10
CA ASP A 957 51.25 20.86 -44.40
C ASP A 957 51.12 22.29 -43.81
N SER A 958 49.89 22.79 -43.65
CA SER A 958 49.56 24.05 -42.99
C SER A 958 48.55 23.83 -41.87
N ALA A 959 48.57 24.67 -40.84
CA ALA A 959 47.60 24.62 -39.76
C ALA A 959 46.50 25.67 -39.97
N GLU A 960 45.25 25.24 -39.84
CA GLU A 960 44.05 26.06 -40.04
C GLU A 960 43.20 26.10 -38.76
N ASN A 961 42.59 27.25 -38.49
CA ASN A 961 41.67 27.51 -37.36
C ASN A 961 42.20 27.05 -35.99
N ILE A 962 43.48 27.34 -35.71
CA ILE A 962 44.10 27.05 -34.41
C ILE A 962 43.51 27.96 -33.33
N SER A 963 43.14 27.35 -32.22
CA SER A 963 42.71 28.04 -31.01
C SER A 963 43.48 27.53 -29.81
N ALA A 964 43.67 28.40 -28.82
CA ALA A 964 44.34 28.07 -27.57
C ALA A 964 43.63 28.71 -26.38
N MET A 965 43.62 28.02 -25.24
CA MET A 965 43.05 28.50 -24.00
C MET A 965 43.97 28.18 -22.83
N THR A 966 44.39 29.21 -22.11
CA THR A 966 45.23 29.07 -20.91
C THR A 966 44.39 29.27 -19.65
N CYS A 967 44.33 28.29 -18.76
CA CYS A 967 43.51 28.31 -17.56
C CYS A 967 44.35 28.23 -16.27
N ILE A 968 43.99 29.03 -15.28
CA ILE A 968 44.46 28.89 -13.89
C ILE A 968 43.36 28.23 -13.08
N GLU A 969 43.76 27.25 -12.28
CA GLU A 969 42.86 26.53 -11.38
C GLU A 969 42.41 27.42 -10.21
N ALA A 970 41.11 27.43 -9.97
CA ALA A 970 40.51 28.04 -8.79
C ALA A 970 39.26 27.26 -8.37
N ALA A 971 38.83 27.46 -7.12
CA ALA A 971 37.66 26.80 -6.56
C ALA A 971 36.72 27.81 -5.93
N GLU A 972 35.45 27.45 -5.89
CA GLU A 972 34.39 28.21 -5.23
C GLU A 972 33.45 27.28 -4.47
N ILE A 973 32.86 27.82 -3.40
CA ILE A 973 31.82 27.13 -2.64
C ILE A 973 30.47 27.72 -3.05
N VAL A 974 29.51 26.84 -3.36
CA VAL A 974 28.14 27.21 -3.74
C VAL A 974 27.15 26.43 -2.88
N ASP A 975 26.19 27.12 -2.28
CA ASP A 975 25.15 26.45 -1.50
C ASP A 975 24.21 25.71 -2.46
N THR A 976 24.00 24.43 -2.22
CA THR A 976 23.29 23.52 -3.13
C THR A 976 22.13 22.86 -2.40
N LEU A 977 20.97 22.83 -3.04
CA LEU A 977 19.83 22.03 -2.57
C LEU A 977 19.98 20.61 -3.13
N THR A 978 20.19 19.64 -2.24
CA THR A 978 20.45 18.26 -2.61
C THR A 978 19.43 17.32 -1.97
N ARG A 979 18.95 16.36 -2.74
CA ARG A 979 18.10 15.25 -2.29
C ARG A 979 18.94 13.99 -2.16
N PHE A 980 19.11 13.50 -0.92
CA PHE A 980 19.83 12.27 -0.62
C PHE A 980 18.89 11.11 -0.33
N GLN A 981 19.24 9.90 -0.79
CA GLN A 981 18.54 8.67 -0.44
C GLN A 981 19.22 7.98 0.75
N LEU A 982 18.45 7.67 1.79
CA LEU A 982 18.91 6.94 2.99
C LEU A 982 18.85 5.41 2.79
N PRO A 983 19.74 4.64 3.47
CA PRO A 983 20.75 5.08 4.45
C PRO A 983 22.10 5.50 3.84
N GLY A 984 22.29 5.33 2.53
CA GLY A 984 23.60 5.50 1.87
C GLY A 984 24.03 6.94 1.58
N PHE A 985 23.11 7.91 1.71
CA PHE A 985 23.28 9.28 1.20
C PHE A 985 23.64 9.31 -0.30
N ASP A 986 23.01 8.43 -1.08
CA ASP A 986 23.21 8.37 -2.52
C ASP A 986 22.40 9.49 -3.22
N ILE A 987 22.92 10.07 -4.31
CA ILE A 987 22.24 11.08 -5.14
C ILE A 987 21.78 10.38 -6.43
N THR A 988 20.52 10.55 -6.78
CA THR A 988 19.88 9.89 -7.93
C THR A 988 19.69 10.85 -9.11
N ASP A 989 19.86 10.36 -10.34
CA ASP A 989 19.78 11.18 -11.56
C ASP A 989 18.38 11.76 -11.85
N ASP A 990 17.34 11.24 -11.19
CA ASP A 990 15.97 11.77 -11.29
C ASP A 990 15.79 13.08 -10.50
N HIS A 991 16.68 13.35 -9.54
CA HIS A 991 16.68 14.55 -8.71
C HIS A 991 18.12 15.11 -8.57
N PRO A 992 18.71 15.65 -9.65
CA PRO A 992 20.06 16.19 -9.60
C PRO A 992 20.14 17.37 -8.62
N PRO A 993 21.30 17.57 -7.94
CA PRO A 993 21.50 18.70 -7.04
C PRO A 993 21.36 20.04 -7.77
N VAL A 994 20.75 21.03 -7.11
CA VAL A 994 20.52 22.36 -7.69
C VAL A 994 21.36 23.40 -6.96
N PRO A 995 22.47 23.88 -7.58
CA PRO A 995 23.30 24.93 -6.98
C PRO A 995 22.61 26.30 -7.04
N ASP A 996 22.71 27.07 -5.96
CA ASP A 996 22.25 28.45 -5.89
C ASP A 996 23.39 29.38 -6.33
N GLU A 997 23.44 29.70 -7.62
CA GLU A 997 24.50 30.52 -8.23
C GLU A 997 24.70 31.89 -7.54
N SER A 998 23.68 32.43 -6.85
CA SER A 998 23.78 33.69 -6.12
C SER A 998 24.61 33.58 -4.83
N SER A 999 24.83 32.36 -4.33
CA SER A 999 25.59 32.06 -3.11
C SER A 999 27.07 31.73 -3.35
N ALA A 1000 27.50 31.70 -4.61
CA ALA A 1000 28.86 31.34 -5.01
C ALA A 1000 29.89 32.29 -4.39
N ARG A 1001 30.89 31.72 -3.72
CA ARG A 1001 31.99 32.45 -3.07
C ARG A 1001 33.33 31.79 -3.33
N SER A 1002 34.35 32.59 -3.61
CA SER A 1002 35.71 32.09 -3.88
C SER A 1002 36.28 31.34 -2.68
N ALA A 1003 36.90 30.19 -2.94
CA ALA A 1003 37.51 29.30 -1.95
C ALA A 1003 39.05 29.35 -2.03
N SER A 1004 39.63 30.54 -1.83
CA SER A 1004 41.07 30.82 -1.97
C SER A 1004 41.99 30.00 -1.05
N ASN A 1005 41.43 29.36 -0.02
CA ASN A 1005 42.19 28.59 0.95
C ASN A 1005 42.41 27.12 0.52
N ILE A 1006 41.81 26.67 -0.59
CA ILE A 1006 41.92 25.28 -1.06
C ILE A 1006 43.07 25.19 -2.06
N ASP A 1007 43.94 24.19 -1.88
CA ASP A 1007 44.99 23.91 -2.86
C ASP A 1007 44.46 22.96 -3.95
N ILE A 1008 44.76 23.27 -5.21
CA ILE A 1008 44.29 22.52 -6.37
C ILE A 1008 45.52 21.99 -7.10
N PRO A 1009 45.89 20.71 -6.88
CA PRO A 1009 47.07 20.16 -7.51
C PRO A 1009 46.90 20.10 -9.04
N TRP A 1010 47.93 20.46 -9.79
CA TRP A 1010 47.94 20.18 -11.23
C TRP A 1010 48.03 18.68 -11.50
N ILE A 1011 47.31 18.24 -12.53
CA ILE A 1011 47.13 16.84 -12.92
C ILE A 1011 47.39 16.72 -14.43
N SER A 1012 48.27 15.78 -14.79
CA SER A 1012 48.56 15.44 -16.19
C SER A 1012 47.54 14.46 -16.73
N TRP A 1013 46.93 14.77 -17.87
CA TRP A 1013 46.04 13.86 -18.58
C TRP A 1013 46.80 12.80 -19.41
N ASN A 1014 48.12 12.91 -19.58
CA ASN A 1014 48.92 11.93 -20.34
C ASN A 1014 49.18 10.60 -19.60
N ASN A 1015 48.61 10.42 -18.41
CA ASN A 1015 48.80 9.24 -17.58
C ASN A 1015 47.75 8.15 -17.80
N PHE A 1016 46.74 8.35 -18.66
CA PHE A 1016 45.79 7.30 -19.01
C PHE A 1016 46.02 6.75 -20.44
N ASP A 1017 47.17 6.11 -20.55
CA ASP A 1017 47.63 5.40 -21.73
C ASP A 1017 46.53 4.43 -22.24
N THR A 1018 45.92 4.73 -23.39
CA THR A 1018 44.82 3.95 -23.98
C THR A 1018 45.39 3.13 -25.12
N THR A 1019 45.38 1.80 -24.97
CA THR A 1019 45.81 0.84 -25.98
C THR A 1019 44.74 0.56 -27.05
N GLU A 1020 43.78 1.48 -27.26
CA GLU A 1020 42.80 1.32 -28.34
C GLU A 1020 43.43 1.73 -29.69
N ASP A 1021 43.42 0.82 -30.66
CA ASP A 1021 43.97 0.96 -32.03
C ASP A 1021 43.51 2.24 -32.78
N ILE A 1022 42.48 2.94 -32.28
CA ILE A 1022 41.95 4.20 -32.82
C ILE A 1022 42.80 5.40 -32.39
N ALA A 1023 43.37 5.38 -31.16
CA ALA A 1023 44.17 6.46 -30.60
C ALA A 1023 45.57 6.53 -31.25
N GLU A 1024 46.14 5.38 -31.66
CA GLU A 1024 47.49 5.32 -32.25
C GLU A 1024 47.63 6.16 -33.53
N ASN A 1025 46.53 6.43 -34.24
CA ASN A 1025 46.49 7.24 -35.47
C ASN A 1025 45.91 8.66 -35.29
N SER A 1026 45.53 9.04 -34.07
CA SER A 1026 44.92 10.35 -33.78
C SER A 1026 45.93 11.35 -33.21
N ASN A 1027 45.76 12.64 -33.52
CA ASN A 1027 46.58 13.73 -32.96
C ASN A 1027 45.98 14.31 -31.66
N PHE A 1028 45.03 13.61 -31.05
CA PHE A 1028 44.40 14.01 -29.79
C PHE A 1028 45.21 13.44 -28.62
N ASP A 1029 45.40 14.25 -27.58
CA ASP A 1029 45.75 13.71 -26.27
C ASP A 1029 44.52 13.05 -25.62
N GLU A 1030 44.68 12.47 -24.45
CA GLU A 1030 43.58 11.77 -23.81
C GLU A 1030 42.44 12.69 -23.37
N PHE A 1031 42.77 13.92 -22.96
CA PHE A 1031 41.76 14.91 -22.60
C PHE A 1031 40.83 15.20 -23.79
N PHE A 1032 41.39 15.49 -24.95
CA PHE A 1032 40.62 15.74 -26.17
C PHE A 1032 39.98 14.49 -26.74
N THR A 1033 40.58 13.30 -26.52
CA THR A 1033 39.94 12.02 -26.86
C THR A 1033 38.66 11.82 -26.06
N ALA A 1034 38.69 12.03 -24.74
CA ALA A 1034 37.48 12.00 -23.90
C ALA A 1034 36.49 13.11 -24.26
N LEU A 1035 36.97 14.29 -24.67
CA LEU A 1035 36.13 15.42 -25.05
C LEU A 1035 35.34 15.17 -26.35
N VAL A 1036 35.85 14.35 -27.27
CA VAL A 1036 35.18 14.05 -28.56
C VAL A 1036 34.55 12.66 -28.64
N MET A 1037 34.90 11.75 -27.73
CA MET A 1037 34.37 10.36 -27.70
C MET A 1037 33.67 9.97 -26.39
N GLY A 1038 33.77 10.77 -25.33
CA GLY A 1038 33.20 10.47 -24.02
C GLY A 1038 31.68 10.69 -23.90
N THR A 1039 31.17 10.48 -22.68
CA THR A 1039 29.77 10.65 -22.28
C THR A 1039 29.22 12.04 -22.63
N TYR A 1040 30.05 13.07 -22.50
CA TYR A 1040 29.73 14.47 -22.81
C TYR A 1040 30.38 14.94 -24.12
N ALA A 1041 30.60 14.03 -25.06
CA ALA A 1041 31.34 14.30 -26.29
C ALA A 1041 30.74 15.42 -27.13
N ILE A 1042 31.62 16.26 -27.68
CA ILE A 1042 31.31 17.20 -28.76
C ILE A 1042 31.82 16.65 -30.10
N PRO A 1043 31.13 16.89 -31.23
CA PRO A 1043 31.63 16.52 -32.55
C PRO A 1043 33.02 17.11 -32.81
N ALA A 1044 33.97 16.30 -33.30
CA ALA A 1044 35.34 16.75 -33.59
C ALA A 1044 35.38 17.91 -34.61
N GLU A 1045 34.38 18.01 -35.49
CA GLU A 1045 34.22 19.12 -36.44
C GLU A 1045 34.05 20.48 -35.74
N ASN A 1046 33.48 20.51 -34.52
CA ASN A 1046 33.27 21.73 -33.75
C ASN A 1046 34.58 22.33 -33.23
N LEU A 1047 35.68 21.55 -33.18
CA LEU A 1047 37.00 22.06 -32.80
C LEU A 1047 37.55 23.06 -33.84
N VAL A 1048 37.11 22.98 -35.09
CA VAL A 1048 37.64 23.77 -36.21
C VAL A 1048 36.66 24.84 -36.66
N ASN A 1049 35.39 24.74 -36.26
CA ASN A 1049 34.35 25.72 -36.57
C ASN A 1049 34.45 26.94 -35.63
N PRO A 1050 34.78 28.15 -36.13
CA PRO A 1050 34.88 29.35 -35.31
C PRO A 1050 33.59 29.68 -34.54
N ASP A 1051 32.43 29.40 -35.13
CA ASP A 1051 31.11 29.67 -34.53
C ASP A 1051 30.80 28.74 -33.34
N SER A 1052 31.56 27.66 -33.17
CA SER A 1052 31.39 26.68 -32.09
C SER A 1052 32.37 26.87 -30.92
N SER A 1053 33.21 27.92 -30.95
CA SER A 1053 34.25 28.17 -29.93
C SER A 1053 33.70 28.21 -28.50
N ASP A 1054 32.53 28.84 -28.29
CA ASP A 1054 31.89 28.90 -26.97
C ASP A 1054 31.44 27.52 -26.46
N MET A 1055 31.02 26.62 -27.36
CA MET A 1055 30.66 25.26 -27.01
C MET A 1055 31.89 24.46 -26.60
N VAL A 1056 33.00 24.60 -27.34
CA VAL A 1056 34.28 23.93 -27.04
C VAL A 1056 34.81 24.40 -25.69
N ILE A 1057 34.81 25.71 -25.43
CA ILE A 1057 35.26 26.29 -24.14
C ILE A 1057 34.42 25.75 -22.98
N LYS A 1058 33.09 25.69 -23.13
CA LYS A 1058 32.20 25.13 -22.10
C LYS A 1058 32.47 23.64 -21.88
N ALA A 1059 32.67 22.86 -22.93
CA ALA A 1059 32.96 21.44 -22.83
C ALA A 1059 34.30 21.19 -22.11
N ILE A 1060 35.35 21.94 -22.46
CA ILE A 1060 36.66 21.86 -21.79
C ILE A 1060 36.53 22.17 -20.30
N ASN A 1061 35.87 23.29 -19.96
CA ASN A 1061 35.67 23.68 -18.56
C ASN A 1061 34.84 22.67 -17.78
N HIS A 1062 33.76 22.15 -18.37
CA HIS A 1062 32.91 21.15 -17.74
C HIS A 1062 33.68 19.85 -17.44
N GLN A 1063 34.42 19.35 -18.42
CA GLN A 1063 35.21 18.13 -18.26
C GLN A 1063 36.31 18.28 -17.20
N ASP A 1064 36.98 19.44 -17.18
CA ASP A 1064 37.96 19.75 -16.14
C ASP A 1064 37.29 19.83 -14.75
N ARG A 1065 36.14 20.49 -14.63
CA ARG A 1065 35.39 20.60 -13.36
C ARG A 1065 34.94 19.26 -12.81
N ILE A 1066 34.52 18.32 -13.67
CA ILE A 1066 34.21 16.94 -13.26
C ILE A 1066 35.45 16.29 -12.66
N LEU A 1067 36.62 16.40 -13.31
CA LEU A 1067 37.89 15.90 -12.76
C LEU A 1067 38.17 16.50 -11.38
N ARG A 1068 38.06 17.82 -11.27
CA ARG A 1068 38.35 18.54 -10.02
C ARG A 1068 37.40 18.14 -8.89
N ALA A 1069 36.12 17.90 -9.17
CA ALA A 1069 35.17 17.41 -8.17
C ALA A 1069 35.60 16.06 -7.56
N GLN A 1070 36.09 15.13 -8.39
CA GLN A 1070 36.58 13.83 -7.92
C GLN A 1070 37.89 13.97 -7.12
N VAL A 1071 38.76 14.89 -7.53
CA VAL A 1071 39.99 15.21 -6.79
C VAL A 1071 39.67 15.83 -5.44
N PHE A 1072 38.70 16.75 -5.36
CA PHE A 1072 38.28 17.35 -4.10
C PHE A 1072 37.72 16.32 -3.12
N ASN A 1073 36.95 15.34 -3.62
CA ASN A 1073 36.40 14.25 -2.83
C ASN A 1073 37.48 13.38 -2.17
N ASN A 1074 38.58 13.12 -2.88
CA ASN A 1074 39.65 12.23 -2.40
C ASN A 1074 40.77 12.95 -1.64
N TYR A 1075 41.18 14.14 -2.08
CA TYR A 1075 42.38 14.83 -1.57
C TYR A 1075 42.06 15.96 -0.59
N SER A 1076 41.10 16.82 -0.94
CA SER A 1076 40.88 18.07 -0.23
C SER A 1076 39.97 17.93 0.99
N ARG A 1077 39.32 16.77 1.16
CA ARG A 1077 38.36 16.48 2.24
C ARG A 1077 39.08 15.90 3.47
N SER A 1078 38.86 16.48 4.65
CA SER A 1078 39.24 15.86 5.94
C SER A 1078 38.11 15.93 6.97
N ALA A 1079 38.23 15.09 7.99
CA ALA A 1079 37.45 15.23 9.22
C ALA A 1079 37.62 16.64 9.80
N ALA A 1080 36.52 17.22 10.28
CA ALA A 1080 36.55 18.48 10.99
C ALA A 1080 37.30 18.28 12.33
N ASN A 1081 38.59 18.62 12.38
CA ASN A 1081 39.43 18.53 13.59
C ASN A 1081 39.02 19.54 14.66
N GLY A 1082 37.84 19.36 15.28
CA GLY A 1082 37.34 20.09 16.46
C GLY A 1082 37.24 21.61 16.34
N THR A 1083 37.52 22.19 15.16
CA THR A 1083 37.66 23.63 14.92
C THR A 1083 36.48 24.21 14.13
N LEU A 1084 35.78 23.38 13.33
CA LEU A 1084 34.39 23.65 13.01
C LEU A 1084 33.55 23.10 14.16
N GLY A 1085 32.87 23.96 14.92
CA GLY A 1085 31.78 23.49 15.77
C GLY A 1085 30.79 22.74 14.88
N HIS A 1086 30.49 21.47 15.21
CA HIS A 1086 29.57 20.58 14.50
C HIS A 1086 28.38 21.38 13.96
N THR A 1087 28.45 21.75 12.69
CA THR A 1087 27.53 22.74 12.14
C THR A 1087 26.28 21.97 11.78
N HIS A 1088 25.25 22.12 12.60
CA HIS A 1088 24.00 21.41 12.38
C HIS A 1088 23.29 21.97 11.16
N LEU A 1089 23.13 21.14 10.13
CA LEU A 1089 22.44 21.48 8.90
C LEU A 1089 20.98 20.99 8.99
N PRO A 1090 19.98 21.88 8.95
CA PRO A 1090 18.59 21.45 8.96
C PRO A 1090 18.21 20.83 7.60
N GLY A 1091 17.79 19.57 7.61
CA GLY A 1091 17.21 18.87 6.45
C GLY A 1091 15.79 18.40 6.72
N ASN A 1092 15.02 18.16 5.66
CA ASN A 1092 13.66 17.65 5.72
C ASN A 1092 13.63 16.20 5.19
N ILE A 1093 13.20 15.27 6.03
CA ILE A 1093 13.02 13.86 5.68
C ILE A 1093 11.57 13.65 5.25
N THR A 1094 11.36 13.08 4.07
CA THR A 1094 10.02 12.74 3.57
C THR A 1094 9.75 11.25 3.80
N MET A 1095 8.81 10.94 4.71
CA MET A 1095 8.36 9.58 5.04
C MET A 1095 7.10 9.22 4.24
N PRO A 1096 7.13 8.16 3.41
CA PRO A 1096 5.97 7.79 2.59
C PRO A 1096 4.85 7.06 3.37
N ASN A 1097 5.15 6.39 4.48
CA ASN A 1097 4.24 5.38 5.06
C ASN A 1097 3.40 5.85 6.25
N ARG A 1098 2.96 7.11 6.32
CA ARG A 1098 2.05 7.55 7.39
C ARG A 1098 0.59 7.36 6.96
N LEU A 1099 -0.06 6.33 7.52
CA LEU A 1099 -1.50 6.12 7.36
C LEU A 1099 -2.28 7.12 8.21
N ARG A 1100 -3.13 7.92 7.56
CA ARG A 1100 -4.06 8.85 8.21
C ARG A 1100 -5.50 8.45 7.92
N LEU A 1101 -6.35 8.59 8.92
CA LEU A 1101 -7.78 8.34 8.77
C LEU A 1101 -8.39 9.51 7.99
N SER A 1102 -8.96 9.26 6.82
CA SER A 1102 -9.69 10.25 6.02
C SER A 1102 -11.17 9.92 5.98
N GLN A 1103 -12.00 10.97 5.98
CA GLN A 1103 -13.44 10.83 5.80
C GLN A 1103 -13.78 10.88 4.31
N ASP A 1104 -14.47 9.85 3.81
CA ASP A 1104 -14.82 9.74 2.39
C ASP A 1104 -15.88 10.78 2.02
N ALA A 1105 -15.55 11.62 1.03
CA ALA A 1105 -16.43 12.70 0.60
C ALA A 1105 -17.72 12.17 -0.04
N ALA A 1106 -17.63 11.11 -0.85
CA ALA A 1106 -18.80 10.53 -1.50
C ALA A 1106 -19.78 9.93 -0.49
N SER A 1107 -19.29 9.08 0.41
CA SER A 1107 -20.10 8.47 1.48
C SER A 1107 -20.70 9.53 2.40
N THR A 1108 -19.94 10.57 2.76
CA THR A 1108 -20.43 11.67 3.62
C THR A 1108 -21.59 12.42 2.95
N ARG A 1109 -21.43 12.81 1.68
CA ARG A 1109 -22.47 13.55 0.94
C ARG A 1109 -23.75 12.73 0.77
N VAL A 1110 -23.61 11.44 0.47
CA VAL A 1110 -24.77 10.53 0.38
C VAL A 1110 -25.45 10.42 1.75
N LEU A 1111 -24.67 10.27 2.83
CA LEU A 1111 -25.20 10.15 4.19
C LEU A 1111 -25.93 11.42 4.65
N GLU A 1112 -25.36 12.60 4.39
CA GLU A 1112 -25.98 13.90 4.65
C GLU A 1112 -27.29 14.06 3.88
N ALA A 1113 -27.32 13.68 2.60
CA ALA A 1113 -28.53 13.73 1.78
C ALA A 1113 -29.63 12.82 2.34
N LEU A 1114 -29.29 11.59 2.75
CA LEU A 1114 -30.24 10.66 3.38
C LEU A 1114 -30.74 11.17 4.74
N LEU A 1115 -29.87 11.75 5.57
CA LEU A 1115 -30.24 12.36 6.85
C LEU A 1115 -31.13 13.59 6.66
N ALA A 1116 -30.80 14.49 5.73
CA ALA A 1116 -31.60 15.69 5.44
C ALA A 1116 -32.98 15.31 4.89
N PHE A 1117 -33.04 14.30 4.03
CA PHE A 1117 -34.30 13.83 3.48
C PHE A 1117 -35.17 13.14 4.52
N THR A 1118 -34.59 12.26 5.36
CA THR A 1118 -35.33 11.64 6.49
C THR A 1118 -35.82 12.68 7.50
N LEU A 1119 -35.01 13.70 7.80
CA LEU A 1119 -35.39 14.84 8.64
C LEU A 1119 -36.60 15.58 8.06
N MET A 1120 -36.54 15.94 6.77
CA MET A 1120 -37.63 16.64 6.07
C MET A 1120 -38.92 15.83 6.11
N LEU A 1121 -38.86 14.54 5.77
CA LEU A 1121 -40.01 13.65 5.84
C LEU A 1121 -40.54 13.50 7.28
N GLY A 1122 -39.66 13.37 8.28
CA GLY A 1122 -40.07 13.30 9.69
C GLY A 1122 -40.85 14.52 10.16
N ILE A 1123 -40.39 15.72 9.77
CA ILE A 1123 -41.06 17.00 10.05
C ILE A 1123 -42.43 17.03 9.36
N VAL A 1124 -42.48 16.75 8.05
CA VAL A 1124 -43.73 16.72 7.28
C VAL A 1124 -44.71 15.70 7.86
N GLY A 1125 -44.26 14.49 8.21
CA GLY A 1125 -45.09 13.46 8.83
C GLY A 1125 -45.66 13.89 10.18
N SER A 1126 -44.86 14.59 11.00
CA SER A 1126 -45.30 15.13 12.29
C SER A 1126 -46.30 16.27 12.17
N ILE A 1127 -46.21 17.08 11.10
CA ILE A 1127 -47.18 18.14 10.79
C ILE A 1127 -48.49 17.54 10.25
N LEU A 1128 -48.41 16.52 9.37
CA LEU A 1128 -49.59 15.88 8.77
C LEU A 1128 -50.45 15.13 9.80
N MET A 1129 -49.84 14.60 10.85
CA MET A 1129 -50.56 13.87 11.89
C MET A 1129 -49.92 14.10 13.26
N ASN A 1130 -50.62 14.85 14.11
CA ASN A 1130 -50.32 14.88 15.54
C ASN A 1130 -50.79 13.55 16.15
N THR A 1131 -49.84 12.70 16.54
CA THR A 1131 -50.13 11.42 17.21
C THR A 1131 -50.51 11.61 18.67
N ASP A 1132 -50.14 12.74 19.25
CA ASP A 1132 -50.47 13.07 20.63
C ASP A 1132 -51.95 13.42 20.65
N HIS A 1133 -52.68 12.90 21.62
CA HIS A 1133 -54.13 13.14 21.78
C HIS A 1133 -55.04 12.46 20.74
N VAL A 1134 -54.58 11.48 19.95
CA VAL A 1134 -55.46 10.71 19.05
C VAL A 1134 -56.39 9.77 19.85
N LEU A 1135 -55.86 9.09 20.87
CA LEU A 1135 -56.60 8.19 21.75
C LEU A 1135 -56.37 8.54 23.22
N PRO A 1136 -57.35 8.27 24.10
CA PRO A 1136 -57.18 8.44 25.56
C PRO A 1136 -56.27 7.37 26.17
N LYS A 1137 -56.07 6.24 25.48
CA LYS A 1137 -55.30 5.09 25.96
C LYS A 1137 -54.59 4.36 24.82
N ASN A 1138 -53.61 3.54 25.17
CA ASN A 1138 -52.89 2.69 24.23
C ASN A 1138 -53.80 1.60 23.61
N PRO A 1139 -53.94 1.50 22.28
CA PRO A 1139 -54.85 0.57 21.61
C PRO A 1139 -54.31 -0.87 21.47
N PHE A 1140 -53.13 -1.21 21.99
CA PHE A 1140 -52.52 -2.52 21.71
C PHE A 1140 -52.96 -3.66 22.65
N SER A 1141 -53.76 -3.36 23.68
CA SER A 1141 -54.44 -4.39 24.49
C SER A 1141 -55.86 -4.63 24.01
N ILE A 1142 -56.33 -5.88 24.14
CA ILE A 1142 -57.69 -6.27 23.73
C ILE A 1142 -58.72 -5.49 24.53
N ALA A 1143 -58.48 -5.32 25.84
CA ALA A 1143 -59.35 -4.56 26.72
C ALA A 1143 -59.42 -3.08 26.32
N ALA A 1144 -58.33 -2.46 25.86
CA ALA A 1144 -58.33 -1.07 25.43
C ALA A 1144 -59.20 -0.83 24.19
N ILE A 1145 -59.03 -1.64 23.13
CA ILE A 1145 -59.89 -1.53 21.94
C ILE A 1145 -61.34 -1.89 22.31
N THR A 1146 -61.54 -2.93 23.14
CA THR A 1146 -62.88 -3.34 23.55
C THR A 1146 -63.60 -2.26 24.36
N SER A 1147 -62.89 -1.51 25.23
CA SER A 1147 -63.48 -0.38 25.96
C SER A 1147 -63.94 0.76 25.04
N LEU A 1148 -63.33 0.92 23.86
CA LEU A 1148 -63.78 1.87 22.85
C LEU A 1148 -64.96 1.34 22.01
N LEU A 1149 -65.23 0.03 22.07
CA LEU A 1149 -66.28 -0.65 21.31
C LEU A 1149 -67.50 -1.05 22.16
N ALA A 1150 -67.35 -1.17 23.48
CA ALA A 1150 -68.36 -1.73 24.38
C ALA A 1150 -69.71 -1.00 24.31
N ASP A 1151 -69.69 0.33 24.21
CA ASP A 1151 -70.89 1.18 24.07
C ASP A 1151 -71.23 1.53 22.60
N SER A 1152 -70.65 0.80 21.64
CA SER A 1152 -70.84 1.04 20.21
C SER A 1152 -72.13 0.43 19.67
N ASN A 1153 -72.86 1.18 18.84
CA ASN A 1153 -73.94 0.62 18.02
C ASN A 1153 -73.44 -0.28 16.87
N ILE A 1154 -72.13 -0.37 16.64
CA ILE A 1154 -71.54 -1.20 15.59
C ILE A 1154 -71.63 -2.69 15.97
N LEU A 1155 -71.57 -3.03 17.27
CA LEU A 1155 -71.57 -4.42 17.75
C LEU A 1155 -72.83 -5.18 17.31
N ALA A 1156 -74.01 -4.55 17.44
CA ALA A 1156 -75.29 -5.14 17.04
C ALA A 1156 -75.34 -5.50 15.54
N ARG A 1157 -74.65 -4.74 14.70
CA ARG A 1157 -74.60 -4.97 13.24
C ARG A 1157 -73.62 -6.08 12.86
N TYR A 1158 -72.66 -6.40 13.72
CA TYR A 1158 -71.70 -7.50 13.52
C TYR A 1158 -72.19 -8.84 14.09
N GLU A 1159 -73.19 -8.85 14.96
CA GLU A 1159 -73.81 -10.09 15.44
C GLU A 1159 -74.46 -10.90 14.30
N THR A 1160 -74.95 -10.22 13.26
CA THR A 1160 -75.62 -10.80 12.08
C THR A 1160 -74.67 -11.17 10.93
N VAL A 1161 -73.38 -10.82 11.01
CA VAL A 1161 -72.40 -11.03 9.93
C VAL A 1161 -71.83 -12.45 9.98
N THR A 1162 -71.97 -13.20 8.88
CA THR A 1162 -71.34 -14.51 8.67
C THR A 1162 -70.36 -14.45 7.49
N GLY A 1163 -69.08 -14.16 7.74
CA GLY A 1163 -68.03 -14.04 6.71
C GLY A 1163 -66.73 -13.42 7.21
N ASP A 1164 -65.74 -13.18 6.32
CA ASP A 1164 -64.51 -12.46 6.66
C ASP A 1164 -64.82 -10.98 6.94
N PRO A 1165 -64.53 -10.45 8.14
CA PRO A 1165 -64.85 -9.07 8.51
C PRO A 1165 -64.08 -8.01 7.71
N ASN A 1166 -63.05 -8.40 6.95
CA ASN A 1166 -62.29 -7.48 6.09
C ASN A 1166 -62.66 -7.59 4.61
N GLU A 1167 -63.66 -8.40 4.25
CA GLU A 1167 -64.06 -8.56 2.86
C GLU A 1167 -64.68 -7.27 2.32
N GLN A 1168 -64.29 -6.87 1.10
CA GLN A 1168 -64.76 -5.62 0.53
C GLN A 1168 -66.27 -5.65 0.24
N SER A 1169 -66.81 -6.83 -0.07
CA SER A 1169 -68.24 -7.09 -0.25
C SER A 1169 -69.06 -6.79 1.00
N LEU A 1170 -68.52 -7.01 2.20
CA LEU A 1170 -69.16 -6.69 3.47
C LEU A 1170 -69.37 -5.18 3.63
N GLY A 1171 -68.33 -4.40 3.30
CA GLY A 1171 -68.38 -2.94 3.33
C GLY A 1171 -69.43 -2.36 2.38
N ASP A 1172 -69.47 -2.88 1.15
CA ASP A 1172 -70.38 -2.41 0.11
C ASP A 1172 -71.84 -2.83 0.39
N ALA A 1173 -72.07 -4.03 0.95
CA ALA A 1173 -73.40 -4.57 1.22
C ALA A 1173 -74.04 -4.00 2.51
N PHE A 1174 -73.28 -3.87 3.60
CA PHE A 1174 -73.83 -3.53 4.92
C PHE A 1174 -73.55 -2.11 5.39
N PHE A 1175 -72.49 -1.47 4.88
CA PHE A 1175 -71.95 -0.20 5.39
C PHE A 1175 -71.77 0.88 4.30
N SER A 1176 -72.34 0.73 3.10
CA SER A 1176 -72.16 1.69 2.00
C SER A 1176 -72.76 3.08 2.28
N ARG A 1177 -73.76 3.19 3.16
CA ARG A 1177 -74.41 4.45 3.58
C ARG A 1177 -73.95 4.97 4.95
N CYS A 1178 -72.93 4.35 5.51
CA CYS A 1178 -72.52 4.48 6.90
C CYS A 1178 -71.23 5.31 7.01
N ARG A 1179 -71.13 6.15 8.04
CA ARG A 1179 -69.87 6.80 8.44
C ARG A 1179 -69.52 6.47 9.88
N PHE A 1180 -68.23 6.24 10.12
CA PHE A 1180 -67.69 5.85 11.41
C PHE A 1180 -67.03 7.06 12.08
N PHE A 1181 -67.29 7.21 13.38
CA PHE A 1181 -66.79 8.31 14.21
C PHE A 1181 -66.18 7.77 15.50
N LEU A 1182 -65.26 8.53 16.10
CA LEU A 1182 -64.72 8.29 17.44
C LEU A 1182 -64.95 9.57 18.27
N GLY A 1183 -65.78 9.49 19.31
CA GLY A 1183 -66.13 10.64 20.14
C GLY A 1183 -67.19 10.33 21.20
N PHE A 1184 -67.67 11.37 21.89
CA PHE A 1184 -68.79 11.26 22.82
C PHE A 1184 -70.11 11.10 22.05
N ARG A 1185 -70.94 10.15 22.49
CA ARG A 1185 -72.30 9.94 22.01
C ARG A 1185 -73.28 10.24 23.15
N GLY A 1186 -74.21 11.15 22.91
CA GLY A 1186 -75.39 11.33 23.77
C GLY A 1186 -76.52 10.40 23.32
N ASP A 1187 -77.36 9.95 24.27
CA ASP A 1187 -78.64 9.32 23.96
C ASP A 1187 -79.61 10.40 23.45
N THR A 1188 -79.79 10.53 22.14
CA THR A 1188 -80.76 11.46 21.57
C THR A 1188 -81.93 10.70 20.95
N SER A 1189 -82.99 10.50 21.74
CA SER A 1189 -84.35 10.64 21.22
C SER A 1189 -84.68 12.13 21.18
N ASP A 1190 -84.25 12.81 20.12
CA ASP A 1190 -84.87 14.00 19.51
C ASP A 1190 -83.84 14.79 18.68
N GLN A 1191 -84.30 15.28 17.52
CA GLN A 1191 -83.53 16.01 16.53
C GLN A 1191 -83.09 17.39 17.05
N GLY A 1192 -81.78 17.64 17.07
CA GLY A 1192 -81.18 18.95 17.32
C GLY A 1192 -79.66 18.93 17.12
N ASP A 1193 -79.10 20.04 16.62
CA ASP A 1193 -77.71 20.21 16.19
C ASP A 1193 -76.63 19.71 17.21
N PRO A 1194 -75.52 19.06 16.77
CA PRO A 1194 -74.51 18.49 17.67
C PRO A 1194 -73.61 19.50 18.43
N TRP A 1195 -73.89 20.80 18.36
CA TRP A 1195 -73.02 21.86 18.89
C TRP A 1195 -73.72 22.89 19.80
N GLN A 1196 -74.95 22.63 20.25
CA GLN A 1196 -75.51 23.39 21.37
C GLN A 1196 -75.30 22.61 22.68
N ILE A 1197 -74.42 23.16 23.52
CA ILE A 1197 -74.28 22.73 24.92
C ILE A 1197 -75.53 23.25 25.65
N SER A 1198 -76.53 22.39 25.87
CA SER A 1198 -77.53 22.61 26.91
C SER A 1198 -77.12 21.85 28.17
N GLU A 1199 -77.11 22.54 29.30
CA GLU A 1199 -76.96 21.97 30.64
C GLU A 1199 -78.21 21.15 30.97
N ASP A 1200 -78.22 19.87 30.59
CA ASP A 1200 -79.03 18.85 31.27
C ASP A 1200 -78.31 17.49 31.13
N GLN A 1201 -78.10 16.82 32.27
CA GLN A 1201 -77.30 15.60 32.42
C GLN A 1201 -77.88 14.43 31.62
N VAL A 1202 -77.34 14.20 30.42
CA VAL A 1202 -77.43 12.92 29.70
C VAL A 1202 -76.04 12.29 29.68
N CYS A 1203 -75.90 11.07 30.21
CA CYS A 1203 -74.61 10.34 30.30
C CYS A 1203 -73.98 10.14 28.91
N GLN A 1204 -73.06 11.02 28.51
CA GLN A 1204 -72.34 10.89 27.25
C GLN A 1204 -71.25 9.82 27.35
N LYS A 1205 -71.24 8.85 26.42
CA LYS A 1205 -70.26 7.75 26.40
C LYS A 1205 -69.26 7.93 25.26
N TYR A 1206 -67.96 7.76 25.53
CA TYR A 1206 -66.91 7.87 24.51
C TYR A 1206 -66.65 6.53 23.83
N CYS A 1207 -67.08 6.36 22.58
CA CYS A 1207 -66.92 5.11 21.83
C CYS A 1207 -66.70 5.34 20.33
N ILE A 1208 -66.32 4.28 19.62
CA ILE A 1208 -66.40 4.23 18.15
C ILE A 1208 -67.86 3.97 17.81
N TYR A 1209 -68.51 4.83 17.04
CA TYR A 1209 -69.92 4.65 16.67
C TYR A 1209 -70.12 4.87 15.17
N LEU A 1210 -71.26 4.36 14.71
CA LEU A 1210 -71.76 4.46 13.36
C LEU A 1210 -72.89 5.50 13.30
N SER A 1211 -72.92 6.33 12.27
CA SER A 1211 -74.07 7.15 11.89
C SER A 1211 -74.47 6.84 10.45
N GLU A 1212 -75.77 6.67 10.21
CA GLU A 1212 -76.36 6.56 8.88
C GLU A 1212 -76.73 7.94 8.36
N ARG A 1213 -76.54 8.16 7.05
CA ARG A 1213 -77.01 9.39 6.41
C ARG A 1213 -78.51 9.26 6.14
N ASP A 1214 -79.32 9.93 6.94
CA ASP A 1214 -80.76 10.08 6.66
C ASP A 1214 -80.93 10.91 5.38
N GLY A 1215 -81.65 10.33 4.42
CA GLY A 1215 -81.94 10.99 3.16
C GLY A 1215 -83.16 11.87 3.30
N GLU A 1216 -82.98 13.11 3.76
CA GLU A 1216 -83.83 14.25 3.40
C GLU A 1216 -83.20 15.57 3.90
N THR A 1217 -83.45 16.65 3.16
CA THR A 1217 -82.93 18.03 3.29
C THR A 1217 -81.55 18.33 2.67
N ILE A 1218 -81.49 18.32 1.33
CA ILE A 1218 -80.71 19.34 0.59
C ILE A 1218 -81.58 19.86 -0.56
N TRP A 1219 -82.26 20.97 -0.31
CA TRP A 1219 -82.50 22.02 -1.30
C TRP A 1219 -82.22 23.33 -0.58
N GLY A 1220 -81.14 24.02 -0.96
CA GLY A 1220 -80.80 25.33 -0.40
C GLY A 1220 -79.32 25.69 -0.51
N ASN A 1221 -78.94 26.24 -1.67
CA ASN A 1221 -77.76 27.06 -1.97
C ASN A 1221 -76.37 26.41 -2.05
N GLU A 1222 -76.02 26.04 -3.28
CA GLU A 1222 -74.69 26.27 -3.82
C GLU A 1222 -74.39 27.77 -3.94
N SER A 1223 -73.27 28.21 -3.35
CA SER A 1223 -72.26 29.15 -3.85
C SER A 1223 -71.42 29.52 -2.63
N MET A 1224 -70.18 29.09 -2.48
CA MET A 1224 -68.97 29.44 -3.22
C MET A 1224 -67.92 28.50 -2.59
N TRP A 1225 -67.12 27.74 -3.31
CA TRP A 1225 -65.72 28.10 -3.55
C TRP A 1225 -65.12 27.14 -4.59
N VAL A 1226 -64.66 27.76 -5.67
CA VAL A 1226 -63.93 27.17 -6.78
C VAL A 1226 -62.46 26.99 -6.40
N ARG A 1227 -61.98 25.76 -6.57
CA ARG A 1227 -60.67 25.34 -7.10
C ARG A 1227 -59.65 26.47 -7.36
N LYS A 1228 -58.48 26.42 -6.72
CA LYS A 1228 -57.24 26.94 -7.32
C LYS A 1228 -56.06 25.97 -7.14
N GLU A 1229 -55.54 25.58 -8.29
CA GLU A 1229 -54.34 24.79 -8.52
C GLU A 1229 -53.08 25.54 -8.08
N PHE A 1230 -52.07 24.77 -7.67
CA PHE A 1230 -50.68 25.18 -7.62
C PHE A 1230 -50.16 25.43 -9.04
N ARG A 1231 -49.61 26.62 -9.32
CA ARG A 1231 -48.66 26.83 -10.41
C ARG A 1231 -47.45 27.62 -9.89
N ALA A 1232 -46.27 27.16 -10.28
CA ALA A 1232 -44.95 27.60 -9.85
C ALA A 1232 -44.66 29.09 -10.14
N LYS A 1233 -43.79 29.67 -9.30
CA LYS A 1233 -43.23 31.02 -9.42
C LYS A 1233 -42.31 31.13 -10.63
N GLU A 1234 -42.42 32.26 -11.34
CA GLU A 1234 -41.32 32.85 -12.11
C GLU A 1234 -41.10 34.28 -11.58
N THR A 1235 -39.83 34.68 -11.57
CA THR A 1235 -39.19 35.81 -10.89
C THR A 1235 -39.51 37.19 -11.48
N ARG A 1236 -39.65 38.23 -10.62
CA ARG A 1236 -38.74 39.40 -10.51
C ARG A 1236 -39.34 40.59 -9.73
N VAL A 1237 -38.49 41.11 -8.84
CA VAL A 1237 -38.16 42.53 -8.56
C VAL A 1237 -39.19 43.43 -7.84
N GLU A 1238 -38.62 44.15 -6.86
CA GLU A 1238 -39.14 45.20 -6.00
C GLU A 1238 -39.95 46.30 -6.71
N GLU A 1239 -40.96 46.85 -6.03
CA GLU A 1239 -40.96 48.27 -5.64
C GLU A 1239 -42.09 48.61 -4.63
N ARG A 1240 -41.69 49.41 -3.64
CA ARG A 1240 -42.42 50.23 -2.65
C ARG A 1240 -43.93 50.42 -2.81
N MET A 1241 -44.68 50.34 -1.70
CA MET A 1241 -45.00 51.49 -0.83
C MET A 1241 -45.90 51.07 0.35
N VAL A 1242 -45.50 51.56 1.54
CA VAL A 1242 -46.17 51.62 2.87
C VAL A 1242 -46.27 50.32 3.67
#